data_AF-A0A6A5S4L3-F1
#
_entry.id   AF-A0A6A5S4L3-F1
#
_cell.length_a   1.000
_cell.length_b   1.000
_cell.length_c   1.000
_cell.angle_alpha   90.00
_cell.angle_beta   90.00
_cell.angle_gamma   90.00
#
_symmetry.space_group_name_H-M   'P 1'
#
loop_
_entity.id
_entity.type
_entity.pdbx_description
1 polymer ?
#
loop_
_entity_poly.entity_id
_entity_poly.type
_entity_poly.pdbx_seq_one_letter_code
_entity_poly.pdbx_strand_id
1 'polypeptide(L)'
;MSFLERQTTRITGTDHGRRHNALGSSGSGRIPNAKKPRSRPPASLRDHLPYPTSVLSPASGPYSIGSMEIEVPVENPRPISDITRHGRHILQLETVLFTLYYPASFGSGTGKAPGGEKKWGRETWLPRPRMETAKGYAKFAGLPSFVGIGLFGATTMLTKLRAYRNSPPATHWPPEGNTKKYGYTVKNQQGEPPEGMDSEPTFPLLMFSHGLGGSRTAYSSLCSEFASYGFVVCAVEHRDGSGPRSFINHKKRGKNKKDQNGGAKVDKADCNGDPGCEKEFEKWQHMDHTEEEIRRGYHNVDYIFPKGNPMDTAPNNEQGVDGELRSAQIEMRLCELEEAYRVLKIICAGDGEEIARQNLRTGAYVGGSSRGLAGVDWAQWKHRFHVDKMTMAGHSFGAATVVEVLRHTERFTNVQAGIIYDIWGAPIKPPVEDPKHRIHLPLLGISSEAFMYWEKNWDATMSLMNEASEHGAPAYLLTVRGSVHISQSDFSILYKHITSFFLKATVHPQRAIDLNISTSLEFLRLVTPNSGGGKSIIDRCMTDEKILQTPLLEDMPDDHRPDDEWIAARLRVEHEFRKRMAAGVQRKFKRNLKGERGTGYTTEDEMWCFYKPTDEELRKWIEDEGRGEKRIDEERATKGDGDGDNGGKHEHTDSSSETESTLRSDDEIQGSSEQTQCDEPPGEPVKDKYRKGEKDTDAAADAEANEAPAETWLGVLPALRDGPQQG
;
A
#
# COMPACT_ATOMS: atom_id res chain seq x y z
N MET A 1 -18.78 -25.44 10.88
CA MET A 1 -19.36 -25.60 12.24
C MET A 1 -19.45 -24.22 12.88
N SER A 2 -20.57 -23.95 13.55
CA SER A 2 -21.03 -22.61 13.96
C SER A 2 -20.13 -21.93 15.01
N PHE A 3 -19.98 -20.61 14.88
CA PHE A 3 -19.15 -19.64 15.62
C PHE A 3 -19.42 -19.55 17.15
N LEU A 4 -20.36 -20.32 17.70
CA LEU A 4 -20.87 -20.14 19.07
C LEU A 4 -20.44 -21.21 20.11
N GLU A 5 -19.67 -22.24 19.75
CA GLU A 5 -19.33 -23.32 20.69
C GLU A 5 -17.93 -23.29 21.32
N ARG A 6 -17.09 -22.27 21.04
CA ARG A 6 -15.74 -22.19 21.66
C ARG A 6 -15.62 -21.28 22.88
N GLN A 7 -16.70 -20.66 23.35
CA GLN A 7 -16.61 -19.69 24.46
C GLN A 7 -16.66 -20.26 25.88
N THR A 8 -16.56 -21.58 26.08
CA THR A 8 -16.61 -22.18 27.41
C THR A 8 -15.57 -23.26 27.61
N THR A 9 -14.32 -22.88 27.90
CA THR A 9 -13.47 -23.61 28.86
C THR A 9 -12.34 -22.70 29.36
N ARG A 10 -12.70 -21.75 30.22
CA ARG A 10 -11.74 -21.09 31.13
C ARG A 10 -11.54 -22.05 32.31
N ILE A 11 -10.52 -22.89 32.27
CA ILE A 11 -10.11 -23.71 33.42
C ILE A 11 -8.79 -23.17 33.95
N THR A 12 -8.89 -22.49 35.09
CA THR A 12 -7.80 -22.26 36.03
C THR A 12 -7.17 -23.60 36.42
N GLY A 13 -5.91 -23.80 36.07
CA GLY A 13 -5.15 -24.98 36.45
C GLY A 13 -3.67 -24.63 36.60
N THR A 14 -3.27 -24.26 37.81
CA THR A 14 -1.88 -24.36 38.26
C THR A 14 -1.50 -25.83 38.32
N ASP A 15 -0.66 -26.31 37.39
CA ASP A 15 0.12 -27.52 37.66
C ASP A 15 1.47 -27.52 36.92
N HIS A 16 2.53 -27.63 37.70
CA HIS A 16 3.91 -27.71 37.24
C HIS A 16 4.21 -29.14 36.76
N GLY A 17 3.92 -29.41 35.49
CA GLY A 17 4.28 -30.67 34.83
C GLY A 17 5.40 -30.49 33.81
N ARG A 18 6.62 -30.93 34.12
CA ARG A 18 7.74 -31.07 33.16
C ARG A 18 7.28 -31.81 31.91
N ARG A 19 7.21 -31.13 30.77
CA ARG A 19 7.12 -31.75 29.45
C ARG A 19 8.47 -31.65 28.74
N HIS A 20 8.91 -32.78 28.21
CA HIS A 20 10.18 -32.97 27.54
C HIS A 20 10.21 -32.21 26.21
N ASN A 21 11.08 -31.21 26.10
CA ASN A 21 11.41 -30.53 24.85
C ASN A 21 12.21 -31.48 23.95
N ALA A 22 11.60 -31.94 22.87
CA ALA A 22 12.29 -32.56 21.74
C ALA A 22 12.42 -31.55 20.60
N LEU A 23 13.24 -30.52 20.82
CA LEU A 23 13.89 -29.70 19.79
C LEU A 23 14.94 -28.86 20.51
N GLY A 24 16.21 -29.20 20.32
CA GLY A 24 17.35 -28.48 20.88
C GLY A 24 17.48 -27.10 20.23
N SER A 25 16.63 -26.16 20.64
CA SER A 25 16.77 -24.74 20.34
C SER A 25 17.91 -24.19 21.19
N SER A 26 19.10 -24.08 20.59
CA SER A 26 20.16 -23.26 21.16
C SER A 26 19.69 -21.81 21.17
N GLY A 27 19.48 -21.22 22.36
CA GLY A 27 19.02 -19.85 22.60
C GLY A 27 19.96 -18.73 22.13
N SER A 28 20.35 -18.75 20.85
CA SER A 28 20.93 -17.60 20.17
C SER A 28 19.79 -16.80 19.56
N GLY A 29 19.55 -15.55 19.98
CA GLY A 29 18.58 -14.64 19.35
C GLY A 29 19.02 -14.20 17.94
N ARG A 30 19.33 -15.17 17.09
CA ARG A 30 19.78 -15.07 15.71
C ARG A 30 19.08 -16.16 14.94
N ILE A 31 18.67 -15.81 13.72
CA ILE A 31 18.08 -16.74 12.78
C ILE A 31 19.07 -17.89 12.49
N PRO A 32 18.68 -19.16 12.69
CA PRO A 32 19.49 -20.33 12.37
C PRO A 32 19.95 -20.30 10.91
N ASN A 33 21.21 -20.66 10.63
CA ASN A 33 21.83 -20.79 9.28
C ASN A 33 21.43 -19.76 8.19
N ALA A 34 21.01 -18.54 8.56
CA ALA A 34 20.45 -17.57 7.62
C ALA A 34 21.36 -17.30 6.42
N LYS A 35 20.76 -17.24 5.23
CA LYS A 35 21.48 -16.91 4.00
C LYS A 35 21.89 -15.44 4.03
N LYS A 36 22.97 -15.14 3.29
CA LYS A 36 23.33 -13.74 3.04
C LYS A 36 22.31 -13.11 2.08
N PRO A 37 22.05 -11.79 2.17
CA PRO A 37 21.30 -11.08 1.15
C PRO A 37 21.87 -11.31 -0.26
N ARG A 38 21.01 -11.26 -1.27
CA ARG A 38 21.41 -11.42 -2.68
C ARG A 38 22.44 -10.36 -3.08
N SER A 39 23.36 -10.75 -3.96
CA SER A 39 24.36 -9.84 -4.51
C SER A 39 23.69 -8.70 -5.27
N ARG A 40 24.20 -7.48 -5.11
CA ARG A 40 23.67 -6.26 -5.73
C ARG A 40 24.80 -5.42 -6.31
N PRO A 41 24.53 -4.56 -7.32
CA PRO A 41 25.51 -3.60 -7.78
C PRO A 41 26.00 -2.72 -6.63
N PRO A 42 27.28 -2.31 -6.62
CA PRO A 42 27.78 -1.37 -5.62
C PRO A 42 27.08 -0.03 -5.76
N ALA A 43 26.74 0.60 -4.64
CA ALA A 43 26.26 1.98 -4.62
C ALA A 43 27.41 2.94 -4.95
N SER A 44 27.12 3.98 -5.72
CA SER A 44 28.10 5.03 -6.02
C SER A 44 28.31 5.93 -4.80
N LEU A 45 29.47 6.59 -4.68
CA LEU A 45 29.73 7.56 -3.60
C LEU A 45 28.67 8.67 -3.55
N ARG A 46 28.11 9.06 -4.70
CA ARG A 46 27.03 10.05 -4.79
C ARG A 46 25.74 9.58 -4.12
N ASP A 47 25.52 8.28 -4.02
CA ASP A 47 24.35 7.72 -3.35
C ASP A 47 24.45 7.79 -1.82
N HIS A 48 25.68 7.81 -1.31
CA HIS A 48 25.99 7.95 0.12
C HIS A 48 26.03 9.42 0.57
N LEU A 49 25.78 10.37 -0.34
CA LEU A 49 25.77 11.79 -0.04
C LEU A 49 24.34 12.35 -0.13
N PRO A 50 23.90 13.16 0.86
CA PRO A 50 24.66 13.60 2.04
C PRO A 50 24.65 12.62 3.22
N TYR A 51 23.92 11.49 3.13
CA TYR A 51 23.71 10.59 4.27
C TYR A 51 24.38 9.24 4.04
N PRO A 52 25.53 8.96 4.67
CA PRO A 52 26.32 7.77 4.38
C PRO A 52 25.61 6.46 4.77
N THR A 53 24.73 6.51 5.77
CA THR A 53 24.03 5.36 6.36
C THR A 53 22.61 5.17 5.86
N SER A 54 21.97 6.22 5.33
CA SER A 54 20.56 6.22 4.94
C SER A 54 20.40 6.11 3.42
N VAL A 55 20.84 4.96 2.93
CA VAL A 55 20.94 4.66 1.50
C VAL A 55 20.09 3.44 1.18
N LEU A 56 19.16 3.59 0.23
CA LEU A 56 18.38 2.47 -0.31
C LEU A 56 19.29 1.54 -1.09
N SER A 57 18.98 0.24 -1.06
CA SER A 57 19.80 -0.79 -1.69
C SER A 57 19.43 -0.89 -3.18
N PRO A 58 20.40 -0.99 -4.10
CA PRO A 58 20.08 -1.31 -5.50
C PRO A 58 19.31 -2.63 -5.61
N ALA A 59 18.46 -2.75 -6.62
CA ALA A 59 17.68 -3.97 -6.79
C ALA A 59 18.52 -5.14 -7.32
N SER A 60 18.15 -6.36 -6.92
CA SER A 60 18.91 -7.58 -7.23
C SER A 60 18.57 -8.23 -8.58
N GLY A 61 17.43 -7.91 -9.16
CA GLY A 61 16.99 -8.49 -10.44
C GLY A 61 17.76 -7.99 -11.67
N PRO A 62 17.53 -8.67 -12.82
CA PRO A 62 18.29 -8.48 -14.06
C PRO A 62 18.08 -7.12 -14.74
N TYR A 63 16.96 -6.44 -14.49
CA TYR A 63 16.68 -5.17 -15.13
C TYR A 63 17.19 -3.98 -14.32
N SER A 64 17.72 -2.96 -15.01
CA SER A 64 17.69 -1.59 -14.51
C SER A 64 16.23 -1.15 -14.29
N ILE A 65 16.03 -0.13 -13.45
CA ILE A 65 14.68 0.32 -13.09
C ILE A 65 14.47 1.76 -13.53
N GLY A 66 13.38 1.99 -14.24
CA GLY A 66 12.85 3.31 -14.54
C GLY A 66 11.77 3.70 -13.54
N SER A 67 11.51 5.00 -13.39
CA SER A 67 10.36 5.48 -12.63
C SER A 67 9.65 6.66 -13.28
N MET A 68 8.34 6.78 -13.07
CA MET A 68 7.54 7.94 -13.46
C MET A 68 6.63 8.36 -12.31
N GLU A 69 6.37 9.66 -12.20
CA GLU A 69 5.49 10.24 -11.19
C GLU A 69 4.31 10.89 -11.92
N ILE A 70 3.11 10.38 -11.69
CA ILE A 70 1.90 10.73 -12.43
C ILE A 70 0.81 11.12 -11.44
N GLU A 71 0.37 12.37 -11.50
CA GLU A 71 -0.84 12.86 -10.83
C GLU A 71 -1.79 13.38 -11.89
N VAL A 72 -2.97 12.79 -12.03
CA VAL A 72 -3.98 13.29 -12.97
C VAL A 72 -5.32 13.46 -12.27
N PRO A 73 -6.16 14.41 -12.72
CA PRO A 73 -7.54 14.49 -12.26
C PRO A 73 -8.31 13.19 -12.54
N VAL A 74 -9.20 12.83 -11.61
CA VAL A 74 -10.10 11.68 -11.79
C VAL A 74 -11.22 12.03 -12.77
N GLU A 75 -11.90 11.01 -13.30
CA GLU A 75 -13.01 11.25 -14.23
C GLU A 75 -14.25 11.80 -13.53
N ASN A 76 -14.57 11.24 -12.37
CA ASN A 76 -15.74 11.60 -11.58
C ASN A 76 -15.35 12.04 -10.15
N PRO A 77 -14.92 13.30 -9.95
CA PRO A 77 -14.53 13.80 -8.63
C PRO A 77 -15.75 13.94 -7.72
N ARG A 78 -15.65 13.42 -6.49
CA ARG A 78 -16.77 13.37 -5.54
C ARG A 78 -16.30 13.09 -4.11
N PRO A 79 -17.08 13.50 -3.09
CA PRO A 79 -16.99 12.91 -1.77
C PRO A 79 -17.27 11.39 -1.82
N ILE A 80 -16.50 10.60 -1.08
CA ILE A 80 -16.67 9.14 -0.99
C ILE A 80 -17.52 8.74 0.22
N SER A 81 -17.67 9.64 1.20
CA SER A 81 -18.45 9.39 2.40
C SER A 81 -19.07 10.67 2.94
N ASP A 82 -20.14 10.51 3.72
CA ASP A 82 -20.78 11.58 4.47
C ASP A 82 -20.03 11.98 5.75
N ILE A 83 -18.86 11.37 6.01
CA ILE A 83 -18.02 11.72 7.16
C ILE A 83 -17.51 13.15 6.98
N THR A 84 -17.96 14.03 7.88
CA THR A 84 -17.58 15.43 7.88
C THR A 84 -16.83 15.85 9.15
N ARG A 85 -15.96 16.85 9.01
CA ARG A 85 -15.39 17.61 10.13
C ARG A 85 -15.61 19.09 9.88
N HIS A 86 -16.17 19.78 10.87
CA HIS A 86 -16.54 21.20 10.75
C HIS A 86 -17.42 21.47 9.53
N GLY A 87 -18.36 20.55 9.24
CA GLY A 87 -19.25 20.64 8.09
C GLY A 87 -18.61 20.29 6.74
N ARG A 88 -17.34 19.85 6.71
CA ARG A 88 -16.62 19.52 5.48
C ARG A 88 -16.33 18.05 5.29
N HIS A 89 -16.52 17.52 4.08
CA HIS A 89 -16.16 16.14 3.76
C HIS A 89 -14.65 15.93 3.85
N ILE A 90 -14.23 14.92 4.62
CA ILE A 90 -12.79 14.64 4.83
C ILE A 90 -12.23 13.58 3.87
N LEU A 91 -13.09 12.87 3.15
CA LEU A 91 -12.73 11.86 2.14
C LEU A 91 -13.32 12.27 0.80
N GLN A 92 -12.49 12.92 -0.04
CA GLN A 92 -12.90 13.43 -1.34
C GLN A 92 -11.93 12.96 -2.42
N LEU A 93 -12.45 12.30 -3.46
CA LEU A 93 -11.68 11.81 -4.60
C LEU A 93 -11.57 12.90 -5.66
N GLU A 94 -10.33 13.27 -6.01
CA GLU A 94 -10.06 14.43 -6.89
C GLU A 94 -9.01 14.16 -7.95
N THR A 95 -7.91 13.56 -7.51
CA THR A 95 -6.78 13.21 -8.35
C THR A 95 -6.29 11.83 -7.94
N VAL A 96 -5.70 11.11 -8.87
CA VAL A 96 -4.95 9.90 -8.57
C VAL A 96 -3.46 10.21 -8.69
N LEU A 97 -2.68 9.90 -7.65
CA LEU A 97 -1.21 9.98 -7.67
C LEU A 97 -0.62 8.58 -7.53
N PHE A 98 0.33 8.26 -8.40
CA PHE A 98 1.15 7.06 -8.24
C PHE A 98 2.58 7.24 -8.74
N THR A 99 3.45 6.33 -8.30
CA THR A 99 4.78 6.15 -8.87
C THR A 99 4.81 4.83 -9.62
N LEU A 100 5.09 4.89 -10.93
CA LEU A 100 5.32 3.70 -11.75
C LEU A 100 6.79 3.30 -11.63
N TYR A 101 7.09 2.06 -11.28
CA TYR A 101 8.43 1.45 -11.36
C TYR A 101 8.40 0.36 -12.42
N TYR A 102 9.40 0.29 -13.30
CA TYR A 102 9.35 -0.63 -14.43
C TYR A 102 10.74 -1.05 -14.92
N PRO A 103 10.84 -2.17 -15.66
CA PRO A 103 12.07 -2.60 -16.31
C PRO A 103 12.54 -1.53 -17.31
N ALA A 104 13.76 -1.05 -17.15
CA ALA A 104 14.33 -0.01 -18.00
C ALA A 104 15.23 -0.58 -19.09
N SER A 105 15.24 0.11 -20.23
CA SER A 105 16.14 -0.14 -21.37
C SER A 105 17.63 -0.07 -20.99
N PHE A 106 18.48 -0.54 -21.90
CA PHE A 106 19.92 -0.43 -21.74
C PHE A 106 20.38 1.04 -21.70
N GLY A 107 21.46 1.29 -20.96
CA GLY A 107 22.04 2.63 -20.85
C GLY A 107 21.32 3.56 -19.87
N SER A 108 20.24 3.14 -19.20
CA SER A 108 19.58 3.96 -18.18
C SER A 108 20.53 4.36 -17.06
N GLY A 109 20.58 5.67 -16.79
CA GLY A 109 21.54 6.25 -15.85
C GLY A 109 22.89 6.65 -16.47
N THR A 110 23.13 6.35 -17.74
CA THR A 110 24.35 6.72 -18.48
C THR A 110 24.05 7.69 -19.62
N GLY A 111 25.00 8.56 -19.97
CA GLY A 111 24.80 9.57 -21.01
C GLY A 111 23.77 10.65 -20.64
N LYS A 112 23.08 11.19 -21.66
CA LYS A 112 22.03 12.20 -21.48
C LYS A 112 20.73 11.53 -21.03
N ALA A 113 20.01 12.20 -20.15
CA ALA A 113 18.67 11.77 -19.76
C ALA A 113 17.68 11.97 -20.93
N PRO A 114 16.52 11.27 -20.93
CA PRO A 114 15.53 11.37 -22.00
C PRO A 114 15.03 12.79 -22.28
N GLY A 115 14.91 13.63 -21.25
CA GLY A 115 14.58 15.06 -21.37
C GLY A 115 15.73 15.97 -21.86
N GLY A 116 16.86 15.39 -22.29
CA GLY A 116 18.04 16.10 -22.80
C GLY A 116 19.02 16.57 -21.72
N GLU A 117 18.76 16.31 -20.44
CA GLU A 117 19.61 16.80 -19.36
C GLU A 117 20.93 16.03 -19.26
N LYS A 118 21.99 16.74 -18.86
CA LYS A 118 23.35 16.16 -18.68
C LYS A 118 23.42 15.07 -17.61
N LYS A 119 22.48 15.04 -16.67
CA LYS A 119 22.46 14.09 -15.56
C LYS A 119 21.06 13.50 -15.42
N TRP A 120 21.02 12.19 -15.23
CA TRP A 120 19.81 11.46 -14.92
C TRP A 120 19.23 11.87 -13.57
N GLY A 121 17.91 12.07 -13.56
CA GLY A 121 17.16 12.39 -12.36
C GLY A 121 16.72 11.13 -11.63
N ARG A 122 16.69 11.20 -10.30
CA ARG A 122 16.01 10.21 -9.45
C ARG A 122 15.17 10.94 -8.42
N GLU A 123 14.01 10.37 -8.15
CA GLU A 123 13.12 10.83 -7.10
C GLU A 123 13.77 10.72 -5.72
N THR A 124 13.33 11.56 -4.78
CA THR A 124 13.72 11.46 -3.38
C THR A 124 12.76 10.51 -2.65
N TRP A 125 13.29 9.73 -1.71
CA TRP A 125 12.50 8.83 -0.87
C TRP A 125 11.44 9.60 -0.08
N LEU A 126 11.82 10.74 0.50
CA LEU A 126 10.85 11.68 1.07
C LEU A 126 10.23 12.52 -0.07
N PRO A 127 8.90 12.46 -0.29
CA PRO A 127 8.22 13.23 -1.32
C PRO A 127 8.41 14.75 -1.16
N ARG A 128 8.19 15.49 -2.25
CA ARG A 128 8.15 16.97 -2.20
C ARG A 128 6.72 17.45 -1.85
N PRO A 129 6.58 18.61 -1.19
CA PRO A 129 7.61 19.43 -0.55
C PRO A 129 8.15 18.76 0.72
N ARG A 130 9.46 18.52 0.76
CA ARG A 130 10.09 17.62 1.72
C ARG A 130 9.96 18.06 3.18
N MET A 131 10.02 19.37 3.44
CA MET A 131 9.81 19.90 4.79
C MET A 131 8.38 19.67 5.25
N GLU A 132 7.40 19.89 4.38
CA GLU A 132 6.01 19.68 4.72
C GLU A 132 5.68 18.19 4.89
N THR A 133 6.22 17.31 4.06
CA THR A 133 6.07 15.86 4.25
C THR A 133 6.72 15.40 5.56
N ALA A 134 7.87 15.97 5.95
CA ALA A 134 8.46 15.72 7.27
C ALA A 134 7.57 16.20 8.43
N LYS A 135 6.85 17.33 8.27
CA LYS A 135 5.83 17.76 9.25
C LYS A 135 4.66 16.78 9.32
N GLY A 136 4.22 16.24 8.18
CA GLY A 136 3.20 15.18 8.14
C GLY A 136 3.60 13.95 8.96
N TYR A 137 4.84 13.48 8.76
CA TYR A 137 5.39 12.40 9.59
C TYR A 137 5.51 12.79 11.07
N ALA A 138 5.89 14.03 11.39
CA ALA A 138 5.93 14.51 12.77
C ALA A 138 4.53 14.48 13.41
N LYS A 139 3.51 14.98 12.69
CA LYS A 139 2.11 14.97 13.11
C LYS A 139 1.62 13.55 13.32
N PHE A 140 1.82 12.65 12.35
CA PHE A 140 1.48 11.23 12.49
C PHE A 140 2.13 10.57 13.72
N ALA A 141 3.35 10.99 14.05
CA ALA A 141 4.13 10.49 15.18
C ALA A 141 3.85 11.15 16.54
N GLY A 142 2.96 12.15 16.62
CA GLY A 142 2.76 12.92 17.86
C GLY A 142 3.96 13.80 18.25
N LEU A 143 4.82 14.16 17.30
CA LEU A 143 6.02 14.93 17.53
C LEU A 143 5.88 16.38 17.03
N PRO A 144 6.54 17.36 17.71
CA PRO A 144 6.61 18.72 17.20
C PRO A 144 7.23 18.78 15.80
N SER A 145 6.67 19.62 14.93
CA SER A 145 7.08 19.74 13.52
C SER A 145 8.59 19.94 13.33
N PHE A 146 9.25 20.75 14.16
CA PHE A 146 10.69 21.00 14.05
C PHE A 146 11.54 19.76 14.34
N VAL A 147 11.06 18.86 15.21
CA VAL A 147 11.73 17.58 15.52
C VAL A 147 11.70 16.67 14.30
N GLY A 148 10.53 16.52 13.67
CA GLY A 148 10.42 15.74 12.43
C GLY A 148 11.27 16.30 11.31
N ILE A 149 11.20 17.62 11.06
CA ILE A 149 12.05 18.28 10.06
C ILE A 149 13.54 18.05 10.35
N GLY A 150 13.97 18.18 11.61
CA GLY A 150 15.36 17.92 12.01
C GLY A 150 15.79 16.47 11.77
N LEU A 151 14.96 15.51 12.18
CA LEU A 151 15.23 14.08 12.01
C LEU A 151 15.37 13.70 10.53
N PHE A 152 14.37 14.01 9.71
CA PHE A 152 14.41 13.70 8.27
C PHE A 152 15.51 14.50 7.57
N GLY A 153 15.70 15.76 7.93
CA GLY A 153 16.74 16.64 7.38
C GLY A 153 18.16 16.12 7.62
N ALA A 154 18.41 15.51 8.77
CA ALA A 154 19.70 14.93 9.13
C ALA A 154 19.93 13.52 8.54
N THR A 155 18.89 12.84 8.04
CA THR A 155 18.97 11.40 7.73
C THR A 155 18.52 11.01 6.33
N THR A 156 17.35 11.43 5.85
CA THR A 156 16.72 10.78 4.68
C THR A 156 16.10 11.74 3.67
N MET A 157 15.99 13.03 4.00
CA MET A 157 15.28 14.03 3.20
C MET A 157 15.74 14.14 1.74
N LEU A 158 17.03 13.91 1.49
CA LEU A 158 17.68 13.91 0.17
C LEU A 158 17.99 12.52 -0.39
N THR A 159 17.70 11.45 0.34
CA THR A 159 17.94 10.06 -0.10
C THR A 159 17.19 9.79 -1.40
N LYS A 160 17.86 9.16 -2.36
CA LYS A 160 17.31 8.89 -3.70
C LYS A 160 16.73 7.49 -3.80
N LEU A 161 15.60 7.39 -4.48
CA LEU A 161 15.06 6.12 -4.95
C LEU A 161 16.04 5.46 -5.92
N ARG A 162 15.98 4.13 -6.01
CA ARG A 162 16.85 3.32 -6.88
C ARG A 162 16.26 3.08 -8.27
N ALA A 163 15.58 4.09 -8.80
CA ALA A 163 14.96 4.10 -10.12
C ALA A 163 15.21 5.42 -10.85
N TYR A 164 15.45 5.35 -12.15
CA TYR A 164 15.78 6.49 -13.00
C TYR A 164 14.53 7.11 -13.64
N ARG A 165 14.34 8.42 -13.48
CA ARG A 165 13.17 9.11 -14.00
C ARG A 165 13.07 9.02 -15.52
N ASN A 166 11.87 8.70 -16.01
CA ASN A 166 11.45 8.77 -17.40
C ASN A 166 12.28 7.89 -18.35
N SER A 167 12.96 6.87 -17.82
CA SER A 167 13.73 5.93 -18.65
C SER A 167 12.83 5.28 -19.70
N PRO A 168 13.33 5.00 -20.92
CA PRO A 168 12.57 4.16 -21.85
C PRO A 168 12.38 2.76 -21.27
N PRO A 169 11.23 2.11 -21.49
CA PRO A 169 10.96 0.76 -21.00
C PRO A 169 11.90 -0.26 -21.66
N ALA A 170 12.15 -1.39 -21.00
CA ALA A 170 12.98 -2.45 -21.58
C ALA A 170 12.28 -3.12 -22.76
N THR A 171 13.04 -3.40 -23.82
CA THR A 171 12.62 -4.14 -25.01
C THR A 171 13.33 -5.49 -25.17
N HIS A 172 14.14 -5.89 -24.18
CA HIS A 172 14.97 -7.09 -24.24
C HIS A 172 14.54 -8.12 -23.21
N TRP A 173 14.69 -9.40 -23.56
CA TRP A 173 14.63 -10.50 -22.62
C TRP A 173 15.94 -10.59 -21.80
N PRO A 174 15.90 -10.98 -20.52
CA PRO A 174 17.11 -11.16 -19.72
C PRO A 174 17.74 -12.53 -20.04
N PRO A 175 19.02 -12.82 -19.74
CA PRO A 175 19.58 -14.16 -19.94
C PRO A 175 18.91 -15.20 -19.03
N GLU A 176 18.85 -16.46 -19.46
CA GLU A 176 18.38 -17.57 -18.62
C GLU A 176 19.32 -17.86 -17.44
N GLY A 177 18.79 -18.43 -16.35
CA GLY A 177 19.59 -18.87 -15.19
C GLY A 177 20.24 -17.73 -14.38
N ASN A 178 19.78 -16.50 -14.61
CA ASN A 178 20.34 -15.23 -14.13
C ASN A 178 20.61 -15.20 -12.62
N THR A 179 19.72 -15.81 -11.84
CA THR A 179 19.64 -15.61 -10.40
C THR A 179 20.50 -16.54 -9.55
N LYS A 180 20.84 -17.75 -10.02
CA LYS A 180 21.54 -18.74 -9.19
C LYS A 180 23.07 -18.60 -9.18
N LYS A 181 23.69 -18.01 -10.21
CA LYS A 181 25.17 -17.96 -10.33
C LYS A 181 25.77 -16.58 -10.64
N TYR A 182 25.07 -15.72 -11.38
CA TYR A 182 25.68 -14.52 -11.95
C TYR A 182 25.25 -13.22 -11.24
N GLY A 183 24.15 -13.23 -10.49
CA GLY A 183 23.77 -12.10 -9.63
C GLY A 183 23.65 -10.79 -10.40
N TYR A 184 24.20 -9.69 -9.87
CA TYR A 184 24.17 -8.40 -10.55
C TYR A 184 25.05 -8.31 -11.82
N THR A 185 25.88 -9.31 -12.11
CA THR A 185 26.84 -9.25 -13.24
C THR A 185 26.17 -9.41 -14.60
N VAL A 186 24.99 -10.02 -14.62
CA VAL A 186 24.12 -10.22 -15.79
C VAL A 186 23.02 -9.16 -15.88
N LYS A 187 23.06 -8.15 -15.02
CA LYS A 187 22.16 -7.00 -15.09
C LYS A 187 22.39 -6.29 -16.42
N ASN A 188 21.31 -5.96 -17.14
CA ASN A 188 21.36 -5.32 -18.46
C ASN A 188 22.12 -6.11 -19.53
N GLN A 189 21.93 -7.43 -19.57
CA GLN A 189 22.34 -8.26 -20.71
C GLN A 189 21.10 -8.72 -21.48
N GLN A 190 21.23 -8.90 -22.79
CA GLN A 190 20.17 -9.46 -23.62
C GLN A 190 20.33 -10.98 -23.70
N GLY A 191 19.24 -11.71 -23.48
CA GLY A 191 19.14 -13.13 -23.79
C GLY A 191 18.18 -13.38 -24.95
N GLU A 192 18.20 -14.60 -25.47
CA GLU A 192 17.32 -15.03 -26.57
C GLU A 192 15.86 -15.12 -26.11
N PRO A 193 14.87 -14.65 -26.89
CA PRO A 193 13.46 -14.81 -26.53
C PRO A 193 13.09 -16.29 -26.23
N PRO A 194 12.17 -16.55 -25.28
CA PRO A 194 11.65 -17.91 -25.08
C PRO A 194 10.99 -18.45 -26.36
N GLU A 195 11.02 -19.77 -26.54
CA GLU A 195 10.40 -20.42 -27.71
C GLU A 195 8.91 -20.07 -27.82
N GLY A 196 8.48 -19.66 -29.01
CA GLY A 196 7.09 -19.27 -29.28
C GLY A 196 6.68 -17.88 -28.78
N MET A 197 7.61 -17.09 -28.23
CA MET A 197 7.35 -15.72 -27.78
C MET A 197 7.91 -14.67 -28.75
N ASP A 198 7.36 -13.46 -28.69
CA ASP A 198 7.83 -12.33 -29.46
C ASP A 198 9.26 -11.91 -29.09
N SER A 199 9.91 -11.19 -30.01
CA SER A 199 11.28 -10.69 -29.84
C SER A 199 11.42 -9.77 -28.62
N GLU A 200 10.35 -9.06 -28.26
CA GLU A 200 10.32 -8.17 -27.11
C GLU A 200 9.33 -8.69 -26.05
N PRO A 201 9.66 -8.65 -24.74
CA PRO A 201 8.77 -9.15 -23.70
C PRO A 201 7.60 -8.20 -23.41
N THR A 202 6.44 -8.75 -23.05
CA THR A 202 5.37 -7.99 -22.39
C THR A 202 5.42 -8.26 -20.88
N PHE A 203 5.41 -7.19 -20.08
CA PHE A 203 5.63 -7.30 -18.64
C PHE A 203 4.33 -7.46 -17.84
N PRO A 204 4.30 -8.28 -16.77
CA PRO A 204 3.18 -8.33 -15.84
C PRO A 204 2.99 -6.99 -15.11
N LEU A 205 1.73 -6.64 -14.83
CA LEU A 205 1.36 -5.48 -14.03
C LEU A 205 1.10 -5.88 -12.57
N LEU A 206 1.65 -5.10 -11.65
CA LEU A 206 1.38 -5.18 -10.21
C LEU A 206 0.94 -3.81 -9.70
N MET A 207 -0.20 -3.74 -9.02
CA MET A 207 -0.60 -2.54 -8.28
C MET A 207 -0.29 -2.71 -6.81
N PHE A 208 0.29 -1.68 -6.20
CA PHE A 208 0.75 -1.70 -4.81
C PHE A 208 0.04 -0.64 -3.96
N SER A 209 -0.58 -1.08 -2.86
CA SER A 209 -1.25 -0.23 -1.86
C SER A 209 -0.44 -0.14 -0.56
N HIS A 210 -0.19 1.08 -0.07
CA HIS A 210 0.58 1.31 1.16
C HIS A 210 -0.26 1.19 2.44
N GLY A 211 0.40 0.88 3.56
CA GLY A 211 -0.21 0.87 4.89
C GLY A 211 -0.44 2.27 5.49
N LEU A 212 -1.01 2.33 6.69
CA LEU A 212 -1.15 3.57 7.47
C LEU A 212 0.22 4.18 7.76
N GLY A 213 0.33 5.51 7.65
CA GLY A 213 1.61 6.23 7.74
C GLY A 213 2.58 5.94 6.59
N GLY A 214 2.17 5.12 5.61
CA GLY A 214 2.90 4.81 4.39
C GLY A 214 2.76 5.88 3.32
N SER A 215 3.48 5.68 2.22
CA SER A 215 3.45 6.53 1.02
C SER A 215 3.86 5.67 -0.19
N ARG A 216 3.59 6.15 -1.42
CA ARG A 216 4.03 5.48 -2.67
C ARG A 216 5.56 5.31 -2.77
N THR A 217 6.33 6.00 -1.92
CA THR A 217 7.80 5.90 -1.87
C THR A 217 8.33 5.20 -0.62
N ALA A 218 7.49 4.88 0.37
CA ALA A 218 7.92 4.16 1.57
C ALA A 218 8.19 2.66 1.34
N TYR A 219 7.81 2.13 0.17
CA TYR A 219 7.98 0.73 -0.23
C TYR A 219 8.82 0.60 -1.50
N SER A 220 9.64 1.61 -1.79
CA SER A 220 10.37 1.71 -3.06
C SER A 220 11.36 0.56 -3.25
N SER A 221 11.94 -0.02 -2.19
CA SER A 221 12.84 -1.18 -2.32
C SER A 221 12.07 -2.43 -2.78
N LEU A 222 10.88 -2.68 -2.21
CA LEU A 222 10.04 -3.81 -2.61
C LEU A 222 9.54 -3.63 -4.05
N CYS A 223 9.01 -2.44 -4.38
CA CYS A 223 8.54 -2.10 -5.74
C CYS A 223 9.69 -2.17 -6.76
N SER A 224 10.88 -1.71 -6.38
CA SER A 224 12.10 -1.78 -7.21
C SER A 224 12.54 -3.21 -7.44
N GLU A 225 12.47 -4.10 -6.44
CA GLU A 225 12.79 -5.52 -6.65
C GLU A 225 11.83 -6.14 -7.67
N PHE A 226 10.50 -6.02 -7.49
CA PHE A 226 9.53 -6.50 -8.48
C PHE A 226 9.82 -5.94 -9.90
N ALA A 227 10.06 -4.63 -10.01
CA ALA A 227 10.41 -4.03 -11.30
C ALA A 227 11.72 -4.59 -11.88
N SER A 228 12.72 -4.85 -11.05
CA SER A 228 13.96 -5.48 -11.51
C SER A 228 13.79 -6.92 -11.95
N TYR A 229 12.73 -7.60 -11.51
CA TYR A 229 12.34 -8.96 -11.91
C TYR A 229 11.35 -8.98 -13.09
N GLY A 230 11.06 -7.82 -13.69
CA GLY A 230 10.27 -7.74 -14.91
C GLY A 230 8.83 -7.28 -14.73
N PHE A 231 8.45 -6.70 -13.58
CA PHE A 231 7.09 -6.19 -13.38
C PHE A 231 6.99 -4.69 -13.68
N VAL A 232 5.88 -4.26 -14.27
CA VAL A 232 5.46 -2.86 -14.16
C VAL A 232 4.70 -2.73 -12.84
N VAL A 233 5.19 -1.89 -11.93
CA VAL A 233 4.65 -1.73 -10.58
C VAL A 233 4.05 -0.33 -10.43
N CYS A 234 2.74 -0.25 -10.22
CA CYS A 234 2.03 0.99 -9.93
C CYS A 234 1.85 1.14 -8.41
N ALA A 235 2.70 1.94 -7.77
CA ALA A 235 2.57 2.24 -6.33
C ALA A 235 1.69 3.48 -6.15
N VAL A 236 0.45 3.28 -5.72
CA VAL A 236 -0.54 4.35 -5.52
C VAL A 236 -0.26 5.08 -4.21
N GLU A 237 -0.47 6.40 -4.20
CA GLU A 237 -0.54 7.14 -2.94
C GLU A 237 -1.95 7.59 -2.64
N HIS A 238 -2.49 7.00 -1.58
CA HIS A 238 -3.85 7.21 -1.16
C HIS A 238 -4.05 8.59 -0.52
N ARG A 239 -5.14 9.24 -0.91
CA ARG A 239 -5.60 10.58 -0.48
C ARG A 239 -6.73 10.51 0.56
N ASP A 240 -6.96 9.32 1.08
CA ASP A 240 -7.93 8.97 2.12
C ASP A 240 -7.51 9.40 3.55
N GLY A 241 -6.42 10.16 3.70
CA GLY A 241 -5.88 10.53 5.01
C GLY A 241 -5.29 9.36 5.81
N SER A 242 -4.92 8.25 5.14
CA SER A 242 -4.17 7.15 5.76
C SER A 242 -2.65 7.35 5.73
N GLY A 243 -2.16 8.19 4.81
CA GLY A 243 -0.75 8.59 4.73
C GLY A 243 -0.37 9.68 5.73
N PRO A 244 0.93 9.96 5.93
CA PRO A 244 1.40 10.95 6.89
C PRO A 244 1.06 12.39 6.45
N ARG A 245 1.23 12.68 5.17
CA ARG A 245 0.77 13.88 4.48
C ARG A 245 0.87 13.68 2.99
N SER A 246 -0.17 14.12 2.29
CA SER A 246 -0.23 14.13 0.85
C SER A 246 -0.70 15.47 0.30
N PHE A 247 -0.43 15.73 -0.97
CA PHE A 247 -0.82 16.98 -1.64
C PHE A 247 -1.69 16.66 -2.85
N ILE A 248 -2.80 17.39 -2.97
CA ILE A 248 -3.71 17.34 -4.11
C ILE A 248 -3.59 18.67 -4.83
N ASN A 249 -3.11 18.63 -6.08
CA ASN A 249 -3.01 19.81 -6.92
C ASN A 249 -4.32 20.09 -7.63
N HIS A 250 -4.64 21.38 -7.72
CA HIS A 250 -5.75 21.89 -8.51
C HIS A 250 -5.17 22.65 -9.69
N LYS A 251 -5.89 22.68 -10.81
CA LYS A 251 -5.49 23.53 -11.92
C LYS A 251 -5.71 24.99 -11.51
N LYS A 252 -4.62 25.77 -11.40
CA LYS A 252 -4.66 27.19 -10.98
C LYS A 252 -5.63 27.96 -11.88
N ARG A 253 -6.60 28.69 -11.29
CA ARG A 253 -7.38 29.69 -12.03
C ARG A 253 -6.39 30.62 -12.75
N GLY A 254 -6.47 30.69 -14.07
CA GLY A 254 -5.61 31.58 -14.86
C GLY A 254 -5.81 33.04 -14.41
N LYS A 255 -4.75 33.87 -14.50
CA LYS A 255 -4.88 35.33 -14.28
C LYS A 255 -5.77 36.02 -15.32
N ASN A 256 -6.08 35.34 -16.42
CA ASN A 256 -7.06 35.78 -17.41
C ASN A 256 -8.42 35.18 -17.08
N LYS A 257 -9.45 36.03 -16.94
CA LYS A 257 -10.88 35.62 -16.83
C LYS A 257 -11.37 34.69 -17.96
N LYS A 258 -10.58 34.50 -19.02
CA LYS A 258 -10.89 33.70 -20.21
C LYS A 258 -10.18 32.34 -20.28
N ASP A 259 -9.29 32.01 -19.35
CA ASP A 259 -8.74 30.64 -19.22
C ASP A 259 -9.54 29.87 -18.17
N GLN A 260 -10.78 29.49 -18.53
CA GLN A 260 -11.77 28.90 -17.61
C GLN A 260 -11.63 27.38 -17.43
N ASN A 261 -10.62 26.74 -18.01
CA ASN A 261 -10.45 25.29 -17.89
C ASN A 261 -9.67 24.96 -16.60
N GLY A 262 -10.34 24.82 -15.45
CA GLY A 262 -9.72 24.21 -14.26
C GLY A 262 -10.53 24.20 -12.95
N GLY A 263 -10.97 23.01 -12.52
CA GLY A 263 -10.60 22.29 -11.29
C GLY A 263 -10.83 22.87 -9.89
N ALA A 264 -11.26 24.11 -9.74
CA ALA A 264 -11.69 24.68 -8.47
C ALA A 264 -13.10 25.21 -8.64
N LYS A 265 -13.99 24.96 -7.67
CA LYS A 265 -15.42 25.37 -7.65
C LYS A 265 -15.62 26.63 -8.49
N VAL A 266 -16.06 26.44 -9.73
CA VAL A 266 -16.32 27.57 -10.63
C VAL A 266 -17.60 28.20 -10.08
N ASP A 267 -17.72 29.53 -10.03
CA ASP A 267 -19.07 30.06 -9.80
C ASP A 267 -19.81 29.91 -11.13
N LYS A 268 -21.00 29.30 -11.14
CA LYS A 268 -21.80 29.21 -12.38
C LYS A 268 -22.01 30.60 -12.99
N ALA A 269 -22.09 31.63 -12.15
CA ALA A 269 -22.17 33.02 -12.59
C ALA A 269 -20.92 33.49 -13.37
N ASP A 270 -19.74 32.94 -13.11
CA ASP A 270 -18.48 33.29 -13.78
C ASP A 270 -18.36 32.68 -15.19
N CYS A 271 -19.11 31.61 -15.49
CA CYS A 271 -19.05 30.94 -16.79
C CYS A 271 -19.64 31.75 -17.93
N ASN A 272 -20.54 32.71 -17.66
CA ASN A 272 -21.13 33.59 -18.67
C ASN A 272 -21.67 32.86 -19.93
N GLY A 273 -22.17 31.62 -19.77
CA GLY A 273 -22.68 30.79 -20.85
C GLY A 273 -21.62 30.05 -21.68
N ASP A 274 -20.36 29.97 -21.24
CA ASP A 274 -19.33 29.14 -21.88
C ASP A 274 -19.58 27.64 -21.58
N PRO A 275 -19.86 26.80 -22.61
CA PRO A 275 -20.20 25.39 -22.39
C PRO A 275 -19.06 24.54 -21.83
N GLY A 276 -17.80 24.94 -22.03
CA GLY A 276 -16.64 24.23 -21.46
C GLY A 276 -16.52 24.49 -19.97
N CYS A 277 -16.71 25.75 -19.58
CA CYS A 277 -16.75 26.18 -18.19
C CYS A 277 -17.92 25.56 -17.42
N GLU A 278 -19.12 25.52 -18.01
CA GLU A 278 -20.30 24.94 -17.35
C GLU A 278 -20.11 23.43 -17.10
N LYS A 279 -19.51 22.71 -18.05
CA LYS A 279 -19.15 21.29 -17.85
C LYS A 279 -18.10 21.08 -16.76
N GLU A 280 -17.09 21.95 -16.69
CA GLU A 280 -16.11 21.91 -15.59
C GLU A 280 -16.79 22.25 -14.25
N PHE A 281 -17.71 23.22 -14.21
CA PHE A 281 -18.49 23.51 -13.01
C PHE A 281 -19.27 22.29 -12.54
N GLU A 282 -20.08 21.69 -13.41
CA GLU A 282 -20.90 20.53 -13.08
C GLU A 282 -20.06 19.35 -12.58
N LYS A 283 -18.87 19.17 -13.16
CA LYS A 283 -17.94 18.12 -12.75
C LYS A 283 -17.41 18.32 -11.34
N TRP A 284 -17.05 19.55 -10.95
CA TRP A 284 -16.37 19.84 -9.68
C TRP A 284 -17.30 20.43 -8.60
N GLN A 285 -18.59 20.65 -8.86
CA GLN A 285 -19.52 21.35 -7.96
C GLN A 285 -19.69 20.68 -6.59
N HIS A 286 -19.51 19.36 -6.50
CA HIS A 286 -19.69 18.56 -5.29
C HIS A 286 -18.46 18.58 -4.37
N MET A 287 -17.38 19.22 -4.80
CA MET A 287 -16.15 19.32 -4.03
C MET A 287 -16.21 20.44 -2.99
N ASP A 288 -15.75 20.12 -1.79
CA ASP A 288 -15.71 21.03 -0.65
C ASP A 288 -14.30 21.64 -0.52
N HIS A 289 -14.04 22.68 -1.32
CA HIS A 289 -12.81 23.48 -1.26
C HIS A 289 -13.05 24.82 -0.56
N THR A 290 -12.10 25.26 0.26
CA THR A 290 -12.09 26.63 0.77
C THR A 290 -11.58 27.61 -0.30
N GLU A 291 -11.95 28.89 -0.16
CA GLU A 291 -11.40 29.96 -0.99
C GLU A 291 -9.87 30.04 -0.94
N GLU A 292 -9.25 29.68 0.19
CA GLU A 292 -7.79 29.64 0.28
C GLU A 292 -7.18 28.50 -0.54
N GLU A 293 -7.75 27.30 -0.48
CA GLU A 293 -7.30 26.13 -1.23
C GLU A 293 -7.42 26.36 -2.74
N ILE A 294 -8.55 26.95 -3.17
CA ILE A 294 -8.78 27.40 -4.55
C ILE A 294 -7.72 28.43 -4.97
N ARG A 295 -7.50 29.47 -4.14
CA ARG A 295 -6.53 30.53 -4.42
C ARG A 295 -5.09 30.01 -4.50
N ARG A 296 -4.72 29.03 -3.65
CA ARG A 296 -3.40 28.40 -3.66
C ARG A 296 -3.22 27.45 -4.83
N GLY A 297 -4.30 26.87 -5.34
CA GLY A 297 -4.31 25.87 -6.40
C GLY A 297 -3.82 24.50 -5.92
N TYR A 298 -3.88 24.23 -4.62
CA TYR A 298 -3.63 22.93 -4.02
C TYR A 298 -4.05 22.95 -2.56
N HIS A 299 -4.24 21.77 -1.99
CA HIS A 299 -4.38 21.55 -0.55
C HIS A 299 -3.61 20.31 -0.11
N ASN A 300 -3.51 20.07 1.20
CA ASN A 300 -2.88 18.88 1.74
C ASN A 300 -3.85 18.05 2.56
N VAL A 301 -3.70 16.73 2.47
CA VAL A 301 -4.42 15.76 3.29
C VAL A 301 -3.42 15.19 4.29
N ASP A 302 -3.63 15.44 5.58
CA ASP A 302 -2.85 14.85 6.67
C ASP A 302 -3.44 13.50 7.09
N TYR A 303 -2.69 12.76 7.91
CA TYR A 303 -3.25 11.59 8.59
C TYR A 303 -4.51 11.98 9.39
N ILE A 304 -5.60 11.25 9.18
CA ILE A 304 -6.87 11.43 9.88
C ILE A 304 -6.93 10.45 11.05
N PHE A 305 -6.91 10.99 12.27
CA PHE A 305 -7.14 10.22 13.48
C PHE A 305 -8.64 10.06 13.73
N PRO A 306 -9.17 8.87 14.03
CA PRO A 306 -10.59 8.72 14.33
C PRO A 306 -11.05 9.58 15.49
N LYS A 307 -12.27 10.13 15.39
CA LYS A 307 -12.79 11.10 16.35
C LYS A 307 -13.17 10.39 17.66
N GLY A 308 -12.54 10.77 18.77
CA GLY A 308 -12.75 10.10 20.06
C GLY A 308 -12.05 8.75 20.22
N ASN A 309 -11.40 8.24 19.17
CA ASN A 309 -10.63 7.00 19.20
C ASN A 309 -9.31 7.12 18.41
N PRO A 310 -8.38 7.99 18.81
CA PRO A 310 -7.17 8.25 18.03
C PRO A 310 -6.13 7.10 18.06
N MET A 311 -6.35 6.08 18.90
CA MET A 311 -5.49 4.90 19.04
C MET A 311 -6.16 3.63 18.49
N ASP A 312 -7.11 3.78 17.54
CA ASP A 312 -7.88 2.68 16.94
C ASP A 312 -7.03 1.56 16.31
N THR A 313 -5.76 1.84 15.99
CA THR A 313 -4.81 0.86 15.45
C THR A 313 -4.09 0.04 16.51
N ALA A 314 -4.17 0.40 17.79
CA ALA A 314 -3.39 -0.25 18.84
C ALA A 314 -3.97 -1.63 19.20
N PRO A 315 -3.15 -2.70 19.30
CA PRO A 315 -3.63 -4.05 19.61
C PRO A 315 -4.45 -4.17 20.91
N ASN A 316 -4.13 -3.32 21.88
CA ASN A 316 -4.69 -3.32 23.22
C ASN A 316 -5.77 -2.24 23.42
N ASN A 317 -6.26 -1.60 22.35
CA ASN A 317 -7.30 -0.59 22.46
C ASN A 317 -8.68 -1.23 22.69
N GLU A 318 -9.29 -0.92 23.83
CA GLU A 318 -10.60 -1.44 24.23
C GLU A 318 -11.75 -0.96 23.33
N GLN A 319 -11.62 0.21 22.69
CA GLN A 319 -12.64 0.75 21.79
C GLN A 319 -12.63 0.08 20.40
N GLY A 320 -11.59 -0.71 20.09
CA GLY A 320 -11.43 -1.34 18.78
C GLY A 320 -11.16 -0.35 17.65
N VAL A 321 -11.38 -0.80 16.42
CA VAL A 321 -11.17 -0.01 15.20
C VAL A 321 -12.38 0.87 14.90
N ASP A 322 -12.15 2.09 14.42
CA ASP A 322 -13.22 2.92 13.85
C ASP A 322 -13.67 2.34 12.50
N GLY A 323 -14.66 1.45 12.54
CA GLY A 323 -15.13 0.73 11.37
C GLY A 323 -15.69 1.64 10.29
N GLU A 324 -16.34 2.75 10.64
CA GLU A 324 -16.94 3.68 9.69
C GLU A 324 -15.84 4.39 8.88
N LEU A 325 -14.89 5.02 9.57
CA LEU A 325 -13.79 5.73 8.93
C LEU A 325 -12.91 4.78 8.11
N ARG A 326 -12.51 3.63 8.66
CA ARG A 326 -11.63 2.69 7.94
C ARG A 326 -12.32 2.07 6.73
N SER A 327 -13.62 1.84 6.78
CA SER A 327 -14.38 1.37 5.61
C SER A 327 -14.43 2.42 4.51
N ALA A 328 -14.74 3.67 4.87
CA ALA A 328 -14.81 4.77 3.91
C ALA A 328 -13.43 5.05 3.27
N GLN A 329 -12.36 4.91 4.06
CA GLN A 329 -10.99 4.96 3.55
C GLN A 329 -10.71 3.83 2.56
N ILE A 330 -11.09 2.58 2.85
CA ILE A 330 -10.91 1.47 1.90
C ILE A 330 -11.70 1.74 0.61
N GLU A 331 -12.95 2.19 0.67
CA GLU A 331 -13.73 2.51 -0.53
C GLU A 331 -13.04 3.57 -1.39
N MET A 332 -12.52 4.64 -0.77
CA MET A 332 -11.75 5.65 -1.48
C MET A 332 -10.49 5.07 -2.13
N ARG A 333 -9.80 4.15 -1.45
CA ARG A 333 -8.63 3.44 -2.00
C ARG A 333 -9.00 2.57 -3.20
N LEU A 334 -10.16 1.91 -3.18
CA LEU A 334 -10.67 1.15 -4.33
C LEU A 334 -10.91 2.06 -5.53
N CYS A 335 -11.53 3.23 -5.33
CA CYS A 335 -11.71 4.22 -6.41
C CYS A 335 -10.37 4.74 -6.96
N GLU A 336 -9.38 4.98 -6.11
CA GLU A 336 -8.06 5.41 -6.54
C GLU A 336 -7.33 4.34 -7.36
N LEU A 337 -7.55 3.06 -7.05
CA LEU A 337 -7.01 1.95 -7.83
C LEU A 337 -7.66 1.88 -9.22
N GLU A 338 -8.98 2.06 -9.33
CA GLU A 338 -9.68 2.12 -10.63
C GLU A 338 -9.17 3.27 -11.49
N GLU A 339 -9.02 4.47 -10.91
CA GLU A 339 -8.50 5.64 -11.61
C GLU A 339 -7.04 5.45 -12.03
N ALA A 340 -6.21 4.82 -11.19
CA ALA A 340 -4.85 4.46 -11.57
C ALA A 340 -4.84 3.44 -12.72
N TYR A 341 -5.71 2.42 -12.66
CA TYR A 341 -5.85 1.42 -13.71
C TYR A 341 -6.26 2.03 -15.05
N ARG A 342 -7.22 2.96 -15.03
CA ARG A 342 -7.63 3.74 -16.21
C ARG A 342 -6.46 4.46 -16.87
N VAL A 343 -5.61 5.13 -16.08
CA VAL A 343 -4.40 5.79 -16.60
C VAL A 343 -3.43 4.78 -17.20
N LEU A 344 -3.28 3.60 -16.58
CA LEU A 344 -2.43 2.53 -17.10
C LEU A 344 -2.95 1.96 -18.43
N LYS A 345 -4.28 1.84 -18.64
CA LYS A 345 -4.87 1.48 -19.94
C LYS A 345 -4.41 2.43 -21.04
N ILE A 346 -4.47 3.74 -20.79
CA ILE A 346 -4.07 4.78 -21.75
C ILE A 346 -2.57 4.71 -22.07
N ILE A 347 -1.72 4.50 -21.05
CA ILE A 347 -0.27 4.33 -21.26
C ILE A 347 0.01 3.06 -22.07
N CYS A 348 -0.64 1.95 -21.76
CA CYS A 348 -0.48 0.68 -22.48
C CYS A 348 -0.94 0.76 -23.95
N ALA A 349 -1.94 1.60 -24.25
CA ALA A 349 -2.36 1.87 -25.62
C ALA A 349 -1.31 2.67 -26.45
N GLY A 350 -0.33 3.30 -25.78
CA GLY A 350 0.64 4.21 -26.38
C GLY A 350 0.22 5.68 -26.37
N ASP A 351 -0.92 6.00 -25.78
CA ASP A 351 -1.53 7.34 -25.75
C ASP A 351 -1.13 8.16 -24.51
N GLY A 352 -0.01 7.81 -23.89
CA GLY A 352 0.47 8.45 -22.66
C GLY A 352 0.83 9.94 -22.81
N GLU A 353 0.89 10.48 -24.03
CA GLU A 353 1.01 11.92 -24.26
C GLU A 353 -0.17 12.68 -23.66
N GLU A 354 -1.38 12.09 -23.67
CA GLU A 354 -2.54 12.68 -23.00
C GLU A 354 -2.34 12.76 -21.49
N ILE A 355 -1.84 11.69 -20.89
CA ILE A 355 -1.50 11.65 -19.46
C ILE A 355 -0.41 12.67 -19.14
N ALA A 356 0.57 12.86 -20.03
CA ALA A 356 1.61 13.86 -19.87
C ALA A 356 1.07 15.30 -19.88
N ARG A 357 0.06 15.60 -20.72
CA ARG A 357 -0.62 16.91 -20.74
C ARG A 357 -1.42 17.17 -19.46
N GLN A 358 -2.06 16.15 -18.91
CA GLN A 358 -2.85 16.26 -17.68
C GLN A 358 -2.01 16.23 -16.41
N ASN A 359 -0.75 15.77 -16.48
CA ASN A 359 0.06 15.49 -15.30
C ASN A 359 0.33 16.74 -14.44
N LEU A 360 -0.13 16.69 -13.18
CA LEU A 360 0.05 17.73 -12.17
C LEU A 360 1.38 17.57 -11.40
N ARG A 361 2.32 16.75 -11.88
CA ARG A 361 3.68 16.58 -11.30
C ARG A 361 4.77 17.31 -12.07
N THR A 362 4.40 18.38 -12.76
CA THR A 362 5.33 19.30 -13.44
C THR A 362 5.78 20.44 -12.51
N GLY A 363 6.78 21.23 -12.92
CA GLY A 363 7.42 22.25 -12.07
C GLY A 363 6.50 23.40 -11.59
N ALA A 364 5.30 23.54 -12.16
CA ALA A 364 4.34 24.58 -11.78
C ALA A 364 3.47 24.22 -10.56
N TYR A 365 3.49 22.94 -10.14
CA TYR A 365 2.61 22.34 -9.15
C TYR A 365 3.35 21.94 -7.88
N VAL A 366 2.62 21.87 -6.76
CA VAL A 366 3.21 21.45 -5.48
C VAL A 366 3.62 19.98 -5.56
N GLY A 367 4.80 19.66 -5.03
CA GLY A 367 5.35 18.31 -5.12
C GLY A 367 5.93 17.94 -6.49
N GLY A 368 5.63 18.70 -7.53
CA GLY A 368 6.11 18.48 -8.88
C GLY A 368 7.62 18.63 -9.06
N SER A 369 8.11 18.19 -10.21
CA SER A 369 9.52 18.32 -10.59
C SER A 369 9.65 19.11 -11.88
N SER A 370 10.79 19.79 -12.05
CA SER A 370 11.12 20.45 -13.32
C SER A 370 11.21 19.48 -14.51
N ARG A 371 11.26 18.17 -14.25
CA ARG A 371 11.31 17.14 -15.29
C ARG A 371 9.92 16.68 -15.73
N GLY A 372 8.93 16.66 -14.84
CA GLY A 372 7.63 16.03 -15.11
C GLY A 372 7.79 14.69 -15.85
N LEU A 373 7.07 14.54 -16.95
CA LEU A 373 7.21 13.45 -17.93
C LEU A 373 7.89 13.90 -19.23
N ALA A 374 8.67 14.99 -19.19
CA ALA A 374 9.37 15.48 -20.37
C ALA A 374 10.38 14.44 -20.89
N GLY A 375 10.40 14.26 -22.21
CA GLY A 375 11.29 13.34 -22.91
C GLY A 375 10.87 11.87 -22.86
N VAL A 376 9.69 11.54 -22.31
CA VAL A 376 9.13 10.19 -22.43
C VAL A 376 8.65 9.97 -23.86
N ASP A 377 9.10 8.89 -24.49
CA ASP A 377 8.58 8.44 -25.78
C ASP A 377 7.44 7.44 -25.54
N TRP A 378 6.20 7.92 -25.62
CA TRP A 378 5.01 7.12 -25.34
C TRP A 378 4.73 6.04 -26.37
N ALA A 379 5.25 6.16 -27.60
CA ALA A 379 5.12 5.10 -28.61
C ALA A 379 5.82 3.82 -28.16
N GLN A 380 6.91 3.94 -27.38
CA GLN A 380 7.62 2.80 -26.80
C GLN A 380 6.85 2.10 -25.67
N TRP A 381 5.72 2.63 -25.19
CA TRP A 381 4.90 2.03 -24.13
C TRP A 381 3.76 1.16 -24.65
N LYS A 382 3.46 1.27 -25.96
CA LYS A 382 2.40 0.53 -26.61
C LYS A 382 2.61 -0.98 -26.44
N HIS A 383 1.64 -1.64 -25.83
CA HIS A 383 1.61 -3.09 -25.55
C HIS A 383 2.83 -3.63 -24.78
N ARG A 384 3.49 -2.80 -23.94
CA ARG A 384 4.67 -3.24 -23.17
C ARG A 384 4.36 -3.92 -21.85
N PHE A 385 3.13 -3.84 -21.37
CA PHE A 385 2.69 -4.52 -20.15
C PHE A 385 1.22 -4.90 -20.21
N HIS A 386 0.85 -5.91 -19.43
CA HIS A 386 -0.50 -6.43 -19.38
C HIS A 386 -1.42 -5.53 -18.56
N VAL A 387 -2.58 -5.20 -19.11
CA VAL A 387 -3.69 -4.55 -18.41
C VAL A 387 -4.90 -5.48 -18.28
N ASP A 388 -4.94 -6.53 -19.11
CA ASP A 388 -5.91 -7.63 -19.07
C ASP A 388 -5.75 -8.52 -17.82
N LYS A 389 -4.54 -8.57 -17.25
CA LYS A 389 -4.21 -9.34 -16.06
C LYS A 389 -3.30 -8.54 -15.13
N MET A 390 -3.71 -8.38 -13.88
CA MET A 390 -2.92 -7.67 -12.86
C MET A 390 -2.86 -8.41 -11.53
N THR A 391 -1.73 -8.26 -10.84
CA THR A 391 -1.54 -8.71 -9.47
C THR A 391 -1.76 -7.55 -8.51
N MET A 392 -2.49 -7.81 -7.43
CA MET A 392 -2.68 -6.84 -6.35
C MET A 392 -1.74 -7.15 -5.21
N ALA A 393 -1.03 -6.14 -4.71
CA ALA A 393 -0.17 -6.30 -3.55
C ALA A 393 -0.34 -5.13 -2.58
N GLY A 394 -0.18 -5.38 -1.29
CA GLY A 394 -0.34 -4.33 -0.30
C GLY A 394 0.25 -4.70 1.04
N HIS A 395 0.53 -3.67 1.85
CA HIS A 395 1.07 -3.85 3.19
C HIS A 395 0.14 -3.28 4.26
N SER A 396 -0.05 -3.98 5.38
CA SER A 396 -0.84 -3.51 6.52
C SER A 396 -2.25 -3.10 6.07
N PHE A 397 -2.64 -1.83 6.23
CA PHE A 397 -3.93 -1.34 5.73
C PHE A 397 -4.09 -1.46 4.21
N GLY A 398 -3.00 -1.38 3.44
CA GLY A 398 -3.01 -1.67 2.01
C GLY A 398 -3.23 -3.14 1.68
N ALA A 399 -2.86 -4.06 2.58
CA ALA A 399 -3.23 -5.46 2.44
C ALA A 399 -4.72 -5.70 2.71
N ALA A 400 -5.35 -4.95 3.63
CA ALA A 400 -6.81 -4.95 3.78
C ALA A 400 -7.49 -4.44 2.50
N THR A 401 -6.94 -3.42 1.84
CA THR A 401 -7.41 -2.97 0.53
C THR A 401 -7.32 -4.08 -0.53
N VAL A 402 -6.22 -4.85 -0.56
CA VAL A 402 -6.08 -5.99 -1.48
C VAL A 402 -7.18 -7.03 -1.24
N VAL A 403 -7.51 -7.34 0.01
CA VAL A 403 -8.59 -8.29 0.32
C VAL A 403 -9.93 -7.81 -0.24
N GLU A 404 -10.26 -6.53 -0.05
CA GLU A 404 -11.50 -5.97 -0.60
C GLU A 404 -11.50 -5.95 -2.15
N VAL A 405 -10.35 -5.70 -2.78
CA VAL A 405 -10.21 -5.86 -4.23
C VAL A 405 -10.52 -7.30 -4.67
N LEU A 406 -9.99 -8.31 -3.97
CA LEU A 406 -10.24 -9.72 -4.30
C LEU A 406 -11.69 -10.16 -4.06
N ARG A 407 -12.40 -9.52 -3.12
CA ARG A 407 -13.82 -9.79 -2.87
C ARG A 407 -14.72 -9.11 -3.90
N HIS A 408 -14.32 -7.97 -4.46
CA HIS A 408 -15.07 -7.24 -5.49
C HIS A 408 -14.76 -7.70 -6.92
N THR A 409 -15.03 -8.97 -7.22
CA THR A 409 -14.72 -9.60 -8.52
C THR A 409 -15.41 -8.93 -9.73
N GLU A 410 -16.59 -8.33 -9.57
CA GLU A 410 -17.28 -7.59 -10.64
C GLU A 410 -16.69 -6.20 -10.91
N ARG A 411 -15.98 -5.63 -9.92
CA ARG A 411 -15.34 -4.31 -10.00
C ARG A 411 -13.90 -4.42 -10.52
N PHE A 412 -13.19 -5.46 -10.10
CA PHE A 412 -11.79 -5.71 -10.44
C PHE A 412 -11.65 -7.00 -11.26
N THR A 413 -12.19 -7.00 -12.46
CA THR A 413 -12.36 -8.20 -13.29
C THR A 413 -11.07 -8.77 -13.89
N ASN A 414 -10.00 -7.97 -13.92
CA ASN A 414 -8.68 -8.32 -14.45
C ASN A 414 -7.67 -8.73 -13.36
N VAL A 415 -8.09 -8.91 -12.11
CA VAL A 415 -7.17 -9.34 -11.03
C VAL A 415 -6.95 -10.85 -11.10
N GLN A 416 -5.68 -11.28 -11.12
CA GLN A 416 -5.33 -12.70 -11.21
C GLN A 416 -4.88 -13.30 -9.86
N ALA A 417 -4.38 -12.48 -8.94
CA ALA A 417 -3.89 -12.92 -7.63
C ALA A 417 -3.67 -11.74 -6.68
N GLY A 418 -3.72 -11.99 -5.37
CA GLY A 418 -3.38 -11.02 -4.33
C GLY A 418 -2.20 -11.44 -3.46
N ILE A 419 -1.44 -10.44 -3.01
CA ILE A 419 -0.32 -10.60 -2.07
C ILE A 419 -0.49 -9.62 -0.90
N ILE A 420 -0.61 -10.14 0.31
CA ILE A 420 -0.83 -9.38 1.54
C ILE A 420 0.41 -9.48 2.44
N TYR A 421 1.11 -8.36 2.62
CA TYR A 421 2.26 -8.27 3.52
C TYR A 421 1.82 -7.72 4.88
N ASP A 422 1.99 -8.51 5.94
CA ASP A 422 1.65 -8.12 7.32
C ASP A 422 0.25 -7.46 7.41
N ILE A 423 -0.78 -8.18 6.96
CA ILE A 423 -2.13 -7.63 6.87
C ILE A 423 -2.66 -7.17 8.23
N TRP A 424 -3.14 -5.94 8.29
CA TRP A 424 -3.94 -5.47 9.42
C TRP A 424 -5.39 -5.93 9.20
N GLY A 425 -5.78 -6.99 9.89
CA GLY A 425 -7.07 -7.67 9.70
C GLY A 425 -8.27 -6.98 10.35
N ALA A 426 -8.03 -6.07 11.30
CA ALA A 426 -9.11 -5.47 12.08
C ALA A 426 -10.10 -4.58 11.26
N PRO A 427 -9.68 -3.86 10.20
CA PRO A 427 -10.61 -3.15 9.30
C PRO A 427 -11.36 -4.04 8.32
N ILE A 428 -10.97 -5.32 8.20
CA ILE A 428 -11.58 -6.22 7.23
C ILE A 428 -12.93 -6.63 7.78
N LYS A 429 -13.99 -6.32 7.03
CA LYS A 429 -15.32 -6.74 7.42
C LYS A 429 -15.45 -8.25 7.28
N PRO A 430 -16.27 -8.91 8.12
CA PRO A 430 -16.77 -10.23 7.82
C PRO A 430 -17.35 -10.22 6.39
N PRO A 431 -17.14 -11.29 5.62
CA PRO A 431 -17.65 -11.32 4.26
C PRO A 431 -19.19 -11.27 4.32
N VAL A 432 -19.80 -10.35 3.55
CA VAL A 432 -21.27 -10.14 3.51
C VAL A 432 -21.97 -11.44 3.12
N GLU A 433 -23.24 -11.70 3.44
CA GLU A 433 -23.97 -12.88 2.91
C GLU A 433 -24.30 -12.75 1.40
N ASP A 434 -23.32 -12.32 0.61
CA ASP A 434 -23.32 -12.32 -0.84
C ASP A 434 -22.20 -13.24 -1.34
N PRO A 435 -22.51 -14.37 -2.01
CA PRO A 435 -21.53 -15.27 -2.62
C PRO A 435 -20.56 -14.58 -3.59
N LYS A 436 -20.94 -13.45 -4.17
CA LYS A 436 -20.12 -12.67 -5.10
C LYS A 436 -19.04 -11.84 -4.38
N HIS A 437 -19.26 -11.49 -3.11
CA HIS A 437 -18.31 -10.79 -2.27
C HIS A 437 -17.47 -11.77 -1.46
N ARG A 438 -16.68 -12.58 -2.17
CA ARG A 438 -15.81 -13.63 -1.59
C ARG A 438 -14.48 -13.68 -2.34
N ILE A 439 -13.46 -14.20 -1.68
CA ILE A 439 -12.14 -14.39 -2.30
C ILE A 439 -12.16 -15.64 -3.19
N HIS A 440 -12.31 -15.43 -4.51
CA HIS A 440 -12.29 -16.51 -5.51
C HIS A 440 -10.95 -16.67 -6.24
N LEU A 441 -9.95 -15.87 -5.84
CA LEU A 441 -8.65 -15.74 -6.50
C LEU A 441 -7.51 -16.12 -5.56
N PRO A 442 -6.36 -16.59 -6.09
CA PRO A 442 -5.22 -16.98 -5.30
C PRO A 442 -4.73 -15.87 -4.35
N LEU A 443 -4.37 -16.26 -3.13
CA LEU A 443 -3.95 -15.32 -2.09
C LEU A 443 -2.65 -15.78 -1.40
N LEU A 444 -1.66 -14.89 -1.33
CA LEU A 444 -0.44 -15.09 -0.56
C LEU A 444 -0.35 -14.11 0.60
N GLY A 445 -0.33 -14.63 1.83
CA GLY A 445 0.04 -13.90 3.04
C GLY A 445 1.50 -14.08 3.43
N ILE A 446 2.20 -12.97 3.65
CA ILE A 446 3.56 -12.97 4.23
C ILE A 446 3.56 -12.06 5.46
N SER A 447 3.65 -12.67 6.64
CA SER A 447 3.68 -12.00 7.93
C SER A 447 5.10 -11.84 8.47
N SER A 448 5.25 -10.92 9.41
CA SER A 448 6.43 -10.77 10.26
C SER A 448 6.22 -11.49 11.58
N GLU A 449 7.33 -11.95 12.18
CA GLU A 449 7.27 -12.73 13.43
C GLU A 449 6.63 -11.92 14.57
N ALA A 450 6.96 -10.64 14.72
CA ALA A 450 6.35 -9.82 15.78
C ALA A 450 4.84 -9.64 15.61
N PHE A 451 4.37 -9.51 14.36
CA PHE A 451 2.97 -9.25 14.05
C PHE A 451 2.11 -10.52 14.07
N MET A 452 2.71 -11.68 13.77
CA MET A 452 2.12 -13.00 13.92
C MET A 452 1.60 -13.27 15.35
N TYR A 453 2.31 -12.79 16.37
CA TYR A 453 1.92 -12.98 17.77
C TYR A 453 0.66 -12.24 18.20
N TRP A 454 0.10 -11.38 17.34
CA TRP A 454 -1.18 -10.74 17.62
C TRP A 454 -2.35 -11.67 17.26
N GLU A 455 -2.78 -12.46 18.24
CA GLU A 455 -3.77 -13.54 18.08
C GLU A 455 -5.03 -13.12 17.30
N LYS A 456 -5.69 -12.02 17.69
CA LYS A 456 -6.89 -11.53 16.98
C LYS A 456 -6.63 -11.25 15.49
N ASN A 457 -5.47 -10.70 15.16
CA ASN A 457 -5.09 -10.42 13.78
C ASN A 457 -4.69 -11.71 13.03
N TRP A 458 -4.05 -12.64 13.74
CA TRP A 458 -3.71 -13.95 13.22
C TRP A 458 -4.95 -14.75 12.83
N ASP A 459 -5.97 -14.79 13.70
CA ASP A 459 -7.25 -15.45 13.43
C ASP A 459 -7.95 -14.85 12.21
N ALA A 460 -7.96 -13.52 12.10
CA ALA A 460 -8.48 -12.83 10.92
C ALA A 460 -7.71 -13.22 9.65
N THR A 461 -6.38 -13.33 9.72
CA THR A 461 -5.54 -13.74 8.58
C THR A 461 -5.82 -15.18 8.16
N MET A 462 -5.93 -16.11 9.13
CA MET A 462 -6.28 -17.51 8.86
C MET A 462 -7.68 -17.64 8.26
N SER A 463 -8.65 -16.86 8.73
CA SER A 463 -10.01 -16.83 8.16
C SER A 463 -10.00 -16.49 6.67
N LEU A 464 -9.16 -15.54 6.24
CA LEU A 464 -9.02 -15.17 4.83
C LEU A 464 -8.40 -16.29 3.98
N MET A 465 -7.42 -17.01 4.53
CA MET A 465 -6.83 -18.16 3.83
C MET A 465 -7.88 -19.26 3.62
N ASN A 466 -8.69 -19.51 4.66
CA ASN A 466 -9.80 -20.46 4.58
C ASN A 466 -10.86 -20.01 3.58
N GLU A 467 -11.25 -18.72 3.57
CA GLU A 467 -12.20 -18.17 2.61
C GLU A 467 -11.75 -18.44 1.16
N ALA A 468 -10.49 -18.15 0.83
CA ALA A 468 -9.93 -18.44 -0.49
C ALA A 468 -9.96 -19.94 -0.83
N SER A 469 -9.55 -20.79 0.11
CA SER A 469 -9.50 -22.24 -0.08
C SER A 469 -10.88 -22.86 -0.25
N GLU A 470 -11.88 -22.41 0.52
CA GLU A 470 -13.28 -22.86 0.42
C GLU A 470 -13.89 -22.59 -0.96
N HIS A 471 -13.42 -21.53 -1.63
CA HIS A 471 -13.80 -21.17 -3.00
C HIS A 471 -12.84 -21.73 -4.07
N GLY A 472 -12.01 -22.71 -3.69
CA GLY A 472 -11.15 -23.46 -4.59
C GLY A 472 -9.94 -22.68 -5.11
N ALA A 473 -9.58 -21.56 -4.49
CA ALA A 473 -8.40 -20.78 -4.84
C ALA A 473 -7.21 -21.14 -3.93
N PRO A 474 -6.00 -21.36 -4.48
CA PRO A 474 -4.81 -21.63 -3.69
C PRO A 474 -4.47 -20.48 -2.74
N ALA A 475 -4.26 -20.79 -1.46
CA ALA A 475 -3.83 -19.83 -0.45
C ALA A 475 -2.55 -20.27 0.26
N TYR A 476 -1.63 -19.34 0.51
CA TYR A 476 -0.40 -19.59 1.25
C TYR A 476 -0.23 -18.55 2.35
N LEU A 477 0.17 -18.98 3.55
CA LEU A 477 0.52 -18.08 4.66
C LEU A 477 1.88 -18.46 5.23
N LEU A 478 2.83 -17.53 5.13
CA LEU A 478 4.19 -17.71 5.63
C LEU A 478 4.60 -16.55 6.54
N THR A 479 5.53 -16.80 7.45
CA THR A 479 6.11 -15.79 8.35
C THR A 479 7.63 -15.72 8.18
N VAL A 480 8.16 -14.51 8.01
CA VAL A 480 9.61 -14.25 7.97
C VAL A 480 10.16 -14.24 9.39
N ARG A 481 11.03 -15.19 9.74
CA ARG A 481 11.65 -15.27 11.07
C ARG A 481 12.54 -14.06 11.34
N GLY A 482 12.54 -13.60 12.59
CA GLY A 482 13.33 -12.49 13.10
C GLY A 482 12.89 -11.11 12.62
N SER A 483 11.74 -11.02 11.95
CA SER A 483 11.23 -9.78 11.38
C SER A 483 10.19 -9.11 12.27
N VAL A 484 10.06 -7.79 12.08
CA VAL A 484 9.04 -6.94 12.72
C VAL A 484 8.21 -6.24 11.64
N HIS A 485 7.05 -5.70 11.98
CA HIS A 485 6.11 -5.08 11.02
C HIS A 485 6.78 -4.09 10.05
N ILE A 486 7.66 -3.22 10.55
CA ILE A 486 8.33 -2.21 9.70
C ILE A 486 9.35 -2.81 8.70
N SER A 487 9.70 -4.10 8.84
CA SER A 487 10.62 -4.82 7.95
C SER A 487 10.09 -4.94 6.52
N GLN A 488 8.79 -4.82 6.34
CA GLN A 488 8.13 -4.81 5.04
C GLN A 488 8.30 -3.49 4.25
N SER A 489 8.89 -2.46 4.88
CA SER A 489 9.05 -1.12 4.32
C SER A 489 10.51 -0.67 4.25
N ASP A 490 10.75 0.42 3.51
CA ASP A 490 12.08 1.03 3.36
C ASP A 490 12.66 1.54 4.69
N PHE A 491 11.83 1.82 5.70
CA PHE A 491 12.29 2.28 7.01
C PHE A 491 13.29 1.30 7.64
N SER A 492 13.10 -0.01 7.44
CA SER A 492 14.02 -1.03 7.93
C SER A 492 15.40 -0.97 7.27
N ILE A 493 15.48 -0.47 6.03
CA ILE A 493 16.74 -0.24 5.32
C ILE A 493 17.35 1.10 5.71
N LEU A 494 16.55 2.15 5.84
CA LEU A 494 17.04 3.52 6.08
C LEU A 494 17.45 3.76 7.53
N TYR A 495 16.81 3.05 8.47
CA TYR A 495 17.00 3.19 9.91
C TYR A 495 17.35 1.86 10.57
N LYS A 496 18.29 1.10 9.98
CA LYS A 496 18.71 -0.25 10.42
C LYS A 496 19.05 -0.35 11.91
N HIS A 497 19.67 0.70 12.46
CA HIS A 497 20.03 0.75 13.86
C HIS A 497 18.80 0.93 14.75
N ILE A 498 17.82 1.75 14.33
CA ILE A 498 16.58 1.92 15.08
C ILE A 498 15.79 0.62 15.09
N THR A 499 15.64 -0.03 13.93
CA THR A 499 14.89 -1.28 13.82
C THR A 499 15.55 -2.45 14.55
N SER A 500 16.88 -2.59 14.47
CA SER A 500 17.59 -3.67 15.17
C SER A 500 17.77 -3.40 16.67
N PHE A 501 17.98 -2.15 17.09
CA PHE A 501 18.23 -1.79 18.49
C PHE A 501 16.94 -1.62 19.29
N PHE A 502 15.96 -0.86 18.77
CA PHE A 502 14.72 -0.56 19.50
C PHE A 502 13.61 -1.59 19.24
N LEU A 503 13.42 -2.01 17.98
CA LEU A 503 12.38 -3.01 17.63
C LEU A 503 12.88 -4.46 17.75
N LYS A 504 14.18 -4.65 18.03
CA LYS A 504 14.83 -5.94 18.26
C LYS A 504 14.71 -6.93 17.08
N ALA A 505 14.53 -6.42 15.86
CA ALA A 505 14.58 -7.25 14.66
C ALA A 505 15.93 -7.97 14.53
N THR A 506 15.89 -9.29 14.34
CA THR A 506 17.08 -10.14 14.22
C THR A 506 17.39 -10.51 12.76
N VAL A 507 16.41 -10.37 11.86
CA VAL A 507 16.60 -10.54 10.41
C VAL A 507 17.40 -9.40 9.80
N HIS A 508 18.20 -9.72 8.78
CA HIS A 508 18.84 -8.69 7.99
C HIS A 508 17.81 -8.01 7.07
N PRO A 509 17.64 -6.67 7.08
CA PRO A 509 16.57 -5.99 6.34
C PRO A 509 16.52 -6.32 4.84
N GLN A 510 17.67 -6.37 4.17
CA GLN A 510 17.72 -6.75 2.74
C GLN A 510 17.32 -8.21 2.51
N ARG A 511 17.64 -9.11 3.46
CA ARG A 511 17.28 -10.53 3.32
C ARG A 511 15.79 -10.73 3.55
N ALA A 512 15.17 -9.97 4.46
CA ALA A 512 13.71 -9.97 4.62
C ALA A 512 13.00 -9.60 3.31
N ILE A 513 13.47 -8.55 2.62
CA ILE A 513 12.95 -8.17 1.30
C ILE A 513 13.23 -9.26 0.25
N ASP A 514 14.43 -9.86 0.25
CA ASP A 514 14.73 -10.99 -0.66
C ASP A 514 13.76 -12.16 -0.43
N LEU A 515 13.44 -12.49 0.82
CA LEU A 515 12.50 -13.57 1.19
C LEU A 515 11.08 -13.24 0.72
N ASN A 516 10.62 -12.00 0.94
CA ASN A 516 9.33 -11.53 0.45
C ASN A 516 9.22 -11.70 -1.06
N ILE A 517 10.20 -11.18 -1.81
CA ILE A 517 10.22 -11.25 -3.26
C ILE A 517 10.31 -12.69 -3.77
N SER A 518 11.13 -13.53 -3.15
CA SER A 518 11.25 -14.94 -3.53
C SER A 518 9.93 -15.68 -3.37
N THR A 519 9.30 -15.52 -2.21
CA THR A 519 8.02 -16.15 -1.90
C THR A 519 6.93 -15.67 -2.86
N SER A 520 6.87 -14.36 -3.12
CA SER A 520 5.93 -13.78 -4.08
C SER A 520 6.13 -14.27 -5.51
N LEU A 521 7.37 -14.33 -6.00
CA LEU A 521 7.66 -14.82 -7.36
C LEU A 521 7.41 -16.32 -7.50
N GLU A 522 7.77 -17.13 -6.48
CA GLU A 522 7.43 -18.56 -6.44
C GLU A 522 5.91 -18.77 -6.48
N PHE A 523 5.15 -17.98 -5.73
CA PHE A 523 3.69 -18.06 -5.71
C PHE A 523 3.07 -17.67 -7.05
N LEU A 524 3.43 -16.51 -7.59
CA LEU A 524 2.92 -16.05 -8.88
C LEU A 524 3.26 -17.03 -10.01
N ARG A 525 4.47 -17.60 -10.01
CA ARG A 525 4.84 -18.66 -10.97
C ARG A 525 3.88 -19.84 -10.97
N LEU A 526 3.35 -20.23 -9.80
CA LEU A 526 2.42 -21.35 -9.67
C LEU A 526 1.01 -20.99 -10.15
N VAL A 527 0.52 -19.82 -9.76
CA VAL A 527 -0.90 -19.47 -9.88
C VAL A 527 -1.26 -18.62 -11.09
N THR A 528 -0.27 -17.96 -11.72
CA THR A 528 -0.49 -17.08 -12.87
C THR A 528 -0.74 -17.88 -14.17
N PRO A 529 -1.73 -17.49 -15.00
CA PRO A 529 -1.98 -18.10 -16.31
C PRO A 529 -0.76 -18.09 -17.24
N ASN A 530 -0.69 -19.05 -18.17
CA ASN A 530 0.42 -19.13 -19.13
C ASN A 530 0.36 -18.03 -20.19
N SER A 531 -0.85 -17.65 -20.60
CA SER A 531 -1.19 -16.60 -21.57
C SER A 531 -1.27 -15.24 -20.88
N GLY A 532 -0.48 -14.27 -21.32
CA GLY A 532 -0.58 -12.87 -20.89
C GLY A 532 -0.34 -12.58 -19.39
N GLY A 533 -0.10 -13.59 -18.54
CA GLY A 533 0.08 -13.38 -17.10
C GLY A 533 1.49 -12.95 -16.68
N GLY A 534 2.45 -12.92 -17.62
CA GLY A 534 3.86 -12.64 -17.33
C GLY A 534 4.63 -13.81 -16.73
N LYS A 535 4.07 -15.02 -16.71
CA LYS A 535 4.71 -16.23 -16.15
C LYS A 535 6.07 -16.52 -16.76
N SER A 536 6.23 -16.36 -18.07
CA SER A 536 7.52 -16.56 -18.78
C SER A 536 8.61 -15.61 -18.29
N ILE A 537 8.26 -14.35 -17.99
CA ILE A 537 9.17 -13.38 -17.37
C ILE A 537 9.53 -13.81 -15.95
N ILE A 538 8.54 -14.24 -15.16
CA ILE A 538 8.78 -14.71 -13.78
C ILE A 538 9.73 -15.91 -13.78
N ASP A 539 9.43 -16.95 -14.57
CA ASP A 539 10.22 -18.18 -14.70
C ASP A 539 11.70 -17.88 -15.01
N ARG A 540 11.93 -16.87 -15.87
CA ARG A 540 13.25 -16.51 -16.36
C ARG A 540 14.03 -15.63 -15.37
N CYS A 541 13.33 -14.74 -14.69
CA CYS A 541 13.94 -13.75 -13.81
C CYS A 541 14.10 -14.26 -12.37
N MET A 542 13.28 -15.20 -11.88
CA MET A 542 13.25 -15.55 -10.46
C MET A 542 14.39 -16.48 -10.01
N THR A 543 14.67 -16.51 -8.71
CA THR A 543 15.43 -17.59 -8.07
C THR A 543 14.45 -18.51 -7.38
N ASP A 544 14.39 -19.77 -7.80
CA ASP A 544 13.66 -20.79 -7.04
C ASP A 544 14.48 -21.19 -5.81
N GLU A 545 14.07 -20.65 -4.65
CA GLU A 545 14.64 -20.93 -3.33
C GLU A 545 13.88 -22.04 -2.59
N LYS A 546 12.79 -22.55 -3.20
CA LYS A 546 11.90 -23.60 -2.68
C LYS A 546 11.19 -23.21 -1.38
N ILE A 547 10.92 -21.92 -1.18
CA ILE A 547 10.30 -21.41 0.05
C ILE A 547 8.87 -21.95 0.20
N LEU A 548 8.11 -22.08 -0.89
CA LEU A 548 6.75 -22.64 -0.82
C LEU A 548 6.72 -24.14 -0.50
N GLN A 549 7.86 -24.83 -0.56
CA GLN A 549 8.02 -26.23 -0.16
C GLN A 549 8.29 -26.38 1.34
N THR A 550 8.34 -25.28 2.10
CA THR A 550 8.51 -25.30 3.55
C THR A 550 7.41 -26.17 4.19
N PRO A 551 7.76 -27.10 5.10
CA PRO A 551 6.79 -27.91 5.82
C PRO A 551 5.78 -27.05 6.59
N LEU A 552 4.55 -27.54 6.66
CA LEU A 552 3.50 -26.89 7.43
C LEU A 552 3.83 -27.01 8.92
N LEU A 553 3.67 -25.93 9.64
CA LEU A 553 3.87 -25.88 11.07
C LEU A 553 2.52 -25.93 11.79
N GLU A 554 2.34 -26.92 12.66
CA GLU A 554 1.09 -27.13 13.40
C GLU A 554 0.90 -26.13 14.53
N ASP A 555 1.97 -25.84 15.28
CA ASP A 555 1.95 -24.97 16.45
C ASP A 555 2.71 -23.66 16.21
N MET A 556 2.20 -22.55 16.77
CA MET A 556 2.89 -21.26 16.72
C MET A 556 4.17 -21.29 17.58
N PRO A 557 5.36 -20.97 17.02
CA PRO A 557 6.61 -20.92 17.78
C PRO A 557 6.65 -19.75 18.76
N ASP A 558 7.20 -19.95 19.95
CA ASP A 558 7.41 -18.89 20.94
C ASP A 558 8.85 -18.30 20.94
N ASP A 559 9.66 -18.59 19.91
CA ASP A 559 11.11 -18.29 19.86
C ASP A 559 11.48 -16.85 20.26
N HIS A 560 10.78 -15.83 19.77
CA HIS A 560 11.02 -14.42 20.11
C HIS A 560 9.76 -13.67 20.58
N ARG A 561 8.79 -14.37 21.15
CA ARG A 561 7.51 -13.77 21.59
C ARG A 561 7.74 -12.64 22.61
N PRO A 562 7.25 -11.40 22.34
CA PRO A 562 7.32 -10.29 23.29
C PRO A 562 6.32 -10.46 24.43
N ASP A 563 6.51 -9.68 25.51
CA ASP A 563 5.49 -9.53 26.56
C ASP A 563 4.24 -8.83 26.00
N ASP A 564 3.06 -9.07 26.60
CA ASP A 564 1.75 -8.68 26.06
C ASP A 564 1.61 -7.18 25.72
N GLU A 565 2.26 -6.32 26.50
CA GLU A 565 2.30 -4.86 26.26
C GLU A 565 2.99 -4.47 24.93
N TRP A 566 3.76 -5.40 24.35
CA TRP A 566 4.67 -5.14 23.23
C TRP A 566 4.42 -6.05 22.01
N ILE A 567 3.33 -6.82 22.04
CA ILE A 567 2.83 -7.62 20.92
C ILE A 567 2.68 -6.73 19.67
N ALA A 568 2.98 -7.29 18.49
CA ALA A 568 2.98 -6.60 17.19
C ALA A 568 4.07 -5.52 16.99
N ALA A 569 4.75 -5.06 18.05
CA ALA A 569 5.69 -3.94 17.96
C ALA A 569 7.18 -4.36 17.98
N ARG A 570 7.59 -5.34 18.80
CA ARG A 570 9.00 -5.75 18.97
C ARG A 570 9.15 -7.25 19.23
N LEU A 571 10.36 -7.76 19.06
CA LEU A 571 10.74 -9.13 19.44
C LEU A 571 11.43 -9.18 20.82
N ARG A 572 11.39 -10.33 21.50
CA ARG A 572 12.17 -10.58 22.73
C ARG A 572 13.49 -11.29 22.42
N VAL A 573 14.60 -10.73 22.92
CA VAL A 573 15.95 -11.34 22.80
C VAL A 573 16.60 -11.42 24.18
N GLU A 574 16.81 -12.62 24.71
CA GLU A 574 17.42 -12.82 26.03
C GLU A 574 18.94 -12.50 26.05
N HIS A 575 19.39 -11.77 27.09
CA HIS A 575 20.79 -11.39 27.35
C HIS A 575 21.49 -10.59 26.23
N GLU A 576 20.87 -9.47 25.85
CA GLU A 576 21.19 -8.60 24.70
C GLU A 576 22.65 -8.09 24.64
N PHE A 577 23.18 -7.56 25.74
CA PHE A 577 24.50 -6.92 25.78
C PHE A 577 25.67 -7.93 25.63
N ARG A 578 25.62 -9.05 26.37
CA ARG A 578 26.65 -10.09 26.33
C ARG A 578 26.72 -10.79 24.96
N LYS A 579 25.57 -11.02 24.31
CA LYS A 579 25.49 -11.74 23.03
C LYS A 579 25.89 -10.86 21.82
N ARG A 580 25.58 -9.55 21.81
CA ARG A 580 26.04 -8.61 20.77
C ARG A 580 27.56 -8.39 20.79
N MET A 581 28.19 -8.42 21.96
CA MET A 581 29.65 -8.34 22.11
C MET A 581 30.35 -9.65 21.71
N ALA A 582 29.79 -10.81 22.09
CA ALA A 582 30.34 -12.13 21.74
C ALA A 582 30.28 -12.45 20.23
N ALA A 583 29.33 -11.86 19.50
CA ALA A 583 29.11 -12.04 18.06
C ALA A 583 30.31 -11.72 17.16
N GLY A 584 31.20 -10.81 17.57
CA GLY A 584 32.43 -10.50 16.82
C GLY A 584 33.48 -11.60 16.98
N VAL A 585 33.61 -12.13 18.19
CA VAL A 585 34.60 -13.15 18.56
C VAL A 585 34.17 -14.55 18.07
N GLN A 586 32.89 -14.90 18.22
CA GLN A 586 32.31 -16.14 17.69
C GLN A 586 32.40 -16.22 16.16
N ARG A 587 32.28 -15.10 15.43
CA ARG A 587 32.44 -15.09 13.95
C ARG A 587 33.85 -15.49 13.53
N LYS A 588 34.87 -15.11 14.30
CA LYS A 588 36.27 -15.46 14.04
C LYS A 588 36.55 -16.93 14.39
N PHE A 589 35.98 -17.41 15.49
CA PHE A 589 36.14 -18.80 15.95
C PHE A 589 35.39 -19.81 15.06
N LYS A 590 34.14 -19.53 14.69
CA LYS A 590 33.29 -20.42 13.87
C LYS A 590 33.78 -20.53 12.42
N ARG A 591 34.51 -19.53 11.92
CA ARG A 591 35.16 -19.57 10.59
C ARG A 591 36.37 -20.51 10.55
N ASN A 592 37.02 -20.73 11.68
CA ASN A 592 38.16 -21.65 11.78
C ASN A 592 37.76 -23.10 12.10
N LEU A 593 36.51 -23.34 12.55
CA LEU A 593 35.99 -24.67 12.91
C LEU A 593 35.07 -25.32 11.86
N LYS A 594 34.50 -24.55 10.92
CA LYS A 594 33.63 -25.07 9.84
C LYS A 594 34.41 -25.49 8.59
N GLY A 595 35.48 -26.26 8.77
CA GLY A 595 36.14 -26.99 7.69
C GLY A 595 35.42 -28.30 7.34
N GLU A 596 34.74 -28.93 8.31
CA GLU A 596 34.18 -30.28 8.15
C GLU A 596 32.93 -30.40 9.05
N ARG A 597 31.86 -31.03 8.53
CA ARG A 597 30.49 -31.22 9.08
C ARG A 597 29.47 -30.13 8.69
N GLY A 598 28.75 -30.40 7.61
CA GLY A 598 27.56 -29.66 7.20
C GLY A 598 26.37 -29.97 8.11
N THR A 599 25.79 -28.92 8.67
CA THR A 599 24.36 -28.87 9.01
C THR A 599 23.72 -28.05 7.88
N GLY A 600 23.02 -28.72 6.98
CA GLY A 600 22.46 -28.10 5.76
C GLY A 600 21.44 -27.01 6.11
N TYR A 601 21.45 -25.93 5.34
CA TYR A 601 20.39 -24.92 5.37
C TYR A 601 19.04 -25.56 4.97
N THR A 602 17.98 -25.27 5.72
CA THR A 602 16.59 -25.56 5.33
C THR A 602 15.82 -24.26 5.17
N THR A 603 14.69 -24.26 4.47
CA THR A 603 13.86 -23.04 4.33
C THR A 603 13.22 -22.63 5.67
N GLU A 604 12.94 -23.60 6.55
CA GLU A 604 12.47 -23.42 7.92
C GLU A 604 13.40 -22.58 8.80
N ASP A 605 14.68 -22.52 8.44
CA ASP A 605 15.66 -21.68 9.12
C ASP A 605 15.27 -20.19 9.03
N GLU A 606 14.64 -19.75 7.94
CA GLU A 606 14.30 -18.33 7.67
C GLU A 606 12.79 -18.05 7.56
N MET A 607 11.98 -19.06 7.23
CA MET A 607 10.55 -18.92 6.95
C MET A 607 9.75 -19.98 7.71
N TRP A 608 8.61 -19.62 8.27
CA TRP A 608 7.62 -20.58 8.78
C TRP A 608 6.41 -20.60 7.87
N CYS A 609 5.84 -21.78 7.60
CA CYS A 609 4.64 -21.94 6.78
C CYS A 609 3.48 -22.39 7.68
N PHE A 610 2.38 -21.64 7.67
CA PHE A 610 1.20 -21.88 8.51
C PHE A 610 -0.04 -22.24 7.71
N TYR A 611 -0.05 -21.94 6.41
CA TYR A 611 -1.11 -22.32 5.51
C TYR A 611 -0.54 -22.60 4.12
N LYS A 612 -0.98 -23.69 3.49
CA LYS A 612 -0.70 -23.99 2.08
C LYS A 612 -1.77 -24.96 1.57
N PRO A 613 -2.10 -24.94 0.26
CA PRO A 613 -3.01 -25.91 -0.31
C PRO A 613 -2.40 -27.31 -0.24
N THR A 614 -3.27 -28.31 -0.25
CA THR A 614 -2.87 -29.70 -0.54
C THR A 614 -2.37 -29.82 -1.98
N ASP A 615 -1.56 -30.86 -2.24
CA ASP A 615 -1.07 -31.13 -3.59
C ASP A 615 -2.23 -31.39 -4.57
N GLU A 616 -3.35 -31.95 -4.10
CA GLU A 616 -4.55 -32.18 -4.90
C GLU A 616 -5.27 -30.87 -5.26
N GLU A 617 -5.48 -29.97 -4.29
CA GLU A 617 -6.09 -28.66 -4.53
C GLU A 617 -5.25 -27.82 -5.50
N LEU A 618 -3.92 -27.84 -5.33
CA LEU A 618 -3.01 -27.13 -6.22
C LEU A 618 -3.02 -27.74 -7.63
N ARG A 619 -3.06 -29.08 -7.75
CA ARG A 619 -3.16 -29.76 -9.05
C ARG A 619 -4.48 -29.40 -9.73
N LYS A 620 -5.59 -29.44 -9.01
CA LYS A 620 -6.91 -29.04 -9.51
C LYS A 620 -6.90 -27.60 -10.03
N TRP A 621 -6.31 -26.66 -9.29
CA TRP A 621 -6.16 -25.27 -9.76
C TRP A 621 -5.36 -25.19 -11.06
N ILE A 622 -4.25 -25.91 -11.15
CA ILE A 622 -3.32 -25.83 -12.27
C ILE A 622 -3.88 -26.51 -13.54
N GLU A 623 -4.41 -27.72 -13.38
CA GLU A 623 -4.80 -28.61 -14.48
C GLU A 623 -6.27 -28.42 -14.87
N ASP A 624 -7.18 -28.39 -13.90
CA ASP A 624 -8.63 -28.40 -14.16
C ASP A 624 -9.18 -26.98 -14.34
N GLU A 625 -8.75 -26.04 -13.50
CA GLU A 625 -9.19 -24.63 -13.55
C GLU A 625 -8.34 -23.78 -14.52
N GLY A 626 -7.32 -24.37 -15.15
CA GLY A 626 -6.42 -23.65 -16.08
C GLY A 626 -5.73 -22.47 -15.40
N ARG A 627 -5.39 -22.60 -14.11
CA ARG A 627 -4.88 -21.52 -13.25
C ARG A 627 -5.85 -20.33 -13.10
N GLY A 628 -7.14 -20.60 -13.09
CA GLY A 628 -8.17 -19.60 -12.87
C GLY A 628 -8.34 -18.62 -14.03
N GLU A 629 -7.85 -18.94 -15.24
CA GLU A 629 -7.97 -18.07 -16.42
C GLU A 629 -9.42 -17.68 -16.71
N LYS A 630 -10.36 -18.61 -16.52
CA LYS A 630 -11.81 -18.35 -16.68
C LYS A 630 -12.42 -17.44 -15.62
N ARG A 631 -11.71 -17.19 -14.51
CA ARG A 631 -12.17 -16.30 -13.42
C ARG A 631 -11.79 -14.84 -13.67
N ILE A 632 -11.04 -14.58 -14.74
CA ILE A 632 -10.60 -13.24 -15.16
C ILE A 632 -11.43 -12.84 -16.38
N ASP A 633 -12.12 -11.70 -16.31
CA ASP A 633 -12.90 -11.14 -17.42
C ASP A 633 -12.11 -9.99 -18.06
N GLU A 634 -11.19 -10.41 -18.94
CA GLU A 634 -10.26 -9.57 -19.69
C GLU A 634 -10.98 -8.65 -20.67
N GLU A 635 -12.03 -9.15 -21.33
CA GLU A 635 -12.80 -8.39 -22.32
C GLU A 635 -13.52 -7.22 -21.65
N ARG A 636 -14.21 -7.46 -20.53
CA ARG A 636 -14.87 -6.39 -19.77
C ARG A 636 -13.86 -5.39 -19.22
N ALA A 637 -12.71 -5.86 -18.74
CA ALA A 637 -11.67 -4.98 -18.18
C ALA A 637 -11.03 -4.05 -19.22
N THR A 638 -11.01 -4.45 -20.49
CA THR A 638 -10.30 -3.75 -21.57
C THR A 638 -11.23 -3.03 -22.56
N LYS A 639 -12.55 -3.22 -22.47
CA LYS A 639 -13.53 -2.41 -23.22
C LYS A 639 -13.33 -0.92 -22.93
N GLY A 640 -13.40 -0.12 -23.99
CA GLY A 640 -13.36 1.34 -23.90
C GLY A 640 -14.68 1.84 -23.28
N ASP A 641 -14.59 2.81 -22.38
CA ASP A 641 -15.72 3.36 -21.61
C ASP A 641 -16.78 4.11 -22.47
N GLY A 642 -16.73 3.96 -23.80
CA GLY A 642 -17.55 4.65 -24.80
C GLY A 642 -18.69 3.84 -25.44
N ASP A 643 -18.81 2.53 -25.16
CA ASP A 643 -19.92 1.68 -25.64
C ASP A 643 -20.70 1.07 -24.45
N GLY A 644 -21.53 1.91 -23.83
CA GLY A 644 -22.78 1.58 -23.13
C GLY A 644 -22.79 0.61 -21.93
N ASP A 645 -22.99 1.17 -20.73
CA ASP A 645 -24.25 0.92 -20.02
C ASP A 645 -24.81 2.23 -19.46
N ASN A 646 -26.05 2.51 -19.80
CA ASN A 646 -26.72 3.77 -19.54
C ASN A 646 -27.54 3.59 -18.25
N GLY A 647 -27.00 4.03 -17.12
CA GLY A 647 -27.77 4.30 -15.90
C GLY A 647 -28.05 3.12 -14.97
N GLY A 648 -27.06 2.77 -14.14
CA GLY A 648 -27.32 2.09 -12.86
C GLY A 648 -27.81 3.09 -11.81
N LYS A 649 -29.10 3.45 -11.86
CA LYS A 649 -29.77 4.05 -10.69
C LYS A 649 -29.85 2.95 -9.62
N HIS A 650 -29.18 3.16 -8.48
CA HIS A 650 -29.52 2.43 -7.26
C HIS A 650 -30.94 2.83 -6.83
N GLU A 651 -31.93 2.03 -7.22
CA GLU A 651 -33.26 2.09 -6.62
C GLU A 651 -33.24 1.36 -5.27
N HIS A 652 -33.45 2.13 -4.20
CA HIS A 652 -33.95 1.61 -2.95
C HIS A 652 -35.30 0.93 -3.22
N THR A 653 -35.36 -0.38 -3.05
CA THR A 653 -36.62 -1.11 -3.00
C THR A 653 -36.80 -1.64 -1.59
N ASP A 654 -37.68 -0.96 -0.85
CA ASP A 654 -38.30 -1.46 0.37
C ASP A 654 -39.08 -2.74 0.03
N SER A 655 -38.74 -3.84 0.69
CA SER A 655 -39.47 -5.10 0.57
C SER A 655 -40.60 -5.15 1.59
N SER A 656 -41.83 -4.95 1.13
CA SER A 656 -43.01 -5.49 1.80
C SER A 656 -43.90 -6.17 0.77
N SER A 657 -43.74 -7.47 0.60
CA SER A 657 -44.67 -8.32 -0.16
C SER A 657 -45.67 -8.93 0.80
N GLU A 658 -46.92 -8.48 0.71
CA GLU A 658 -48.09 -9.19 1.21
C GLU A 658 -48.43 -10.36 0.29
N THR A 659 -48.82 -11.50 0.87
CA THR A 659 -49.74 -12.46 0.23
C THR A 659 -50.80 -12.90 1.23
N GLU A 660 -52.04 -12.54 0.90
CA GLU A 660 -53.34 -13.20 1.12
C GLU A 660 -53.72 -13.77 2.50
N SER A 661 -54.81 -13.26 3.07
CA SER A 661 -56.05 -14.04 3.25
C SER A 661 -57.24 -13.19 3.74
N THR A 662 -58.30 -13.15 2.92
CA THR A 662 -59.75 -13.14 3.23
C THR A 662 -60.26 -12.78 4.64
N LEU A 663 -61.18 -11.79 4.72
CA LEU A 663 -62.59 -11.91 5.19
C LEU A 663 -63.17 -10.56 5.68
N ARG A 664 -64.37 -10.19 5.15
CA ARG A 664 -65.51 -9.47 5.80
C ARG A 664 -65.24 -8.09 6.44
N SER A 665 -66.12 -7.10 6.47
CA SER A 665 -67.50 -6.79 6.07
C SER A 665 -67.71 -5.31 6.46
N ASP A 666 -68.56 -4.60 5.71
CA ASP A 666 -69.47 -3.50 6.10
C ASP A 666 -69.05 -2.50 7.21
N ASP A 667 -68.98 -1.20 6.88
CA ASP A 667 -70.04 -0.22 7.19
C ASP A 667 -69.59 1.25 7.04
N GLU A 668 -70.61 2.10 6.85
CA GLU A 668 -70.64 3.52 6.53
C GLU A 668 -70.14 4.50 7.63
N ILE A 669 -70.14 5.79 7.25
CA ILE A 669 -70.51 7.01 8.04
C ILE A 669 -69.40 8.07 8.30
N GLN A 670 -69.59 9.20 7.59
CA GLN A 670 -69.54 10.65 7.93
C GLN A 670 -68.67 11.24 9.07
N GLY A 671 -68.16 12.46 8.79
CA GLY A 671 -67.94 13.56 9.76
C GLY A 671 -66.75 14.47 9.39
N SER A 672 -66.94 15.58 8.67
CA SER A 672 -67.07 16.98 9.17
C SER A 672 -65.86 17.47 10.00
N SER A 673 -64.99 18.32 9.42
CA SER A 673 -64.91 19.78 9.60
C SER A 673 -64.17 20.25 10.87
N GLU A 674 -63.10 21.03 10.72
CA GLU A 674 -63.07 22.47 11.05
C GLU A 674 -61.65 23.07 10.93
N GLN A 675 -61.64 24.30 10.42
CA GLN A 675 -60.49 25.21 10.31
C GLN A 675 -60.20 25.86 11.68
N THR A 676 -58.95 26.21 11.95
CA THR A 676 -58.67 27.51 12.58
C THR A 676 -57.30 28.05 12.17
N GLN A 677 -57.34 29.27 11.65
CA GLN A 677 -56.27 30.18 11.25
C GLN A 677 -55.90 31.07 12.46
N CYS A 678 -54.70 31.68 12.48
CA CYS A 678 -54.42 33.06 12.96
C CYS A 678 -52.91 33.36 13.07
N ASP A 679 -52.40 34.09 12.08
CA ASP A 679 -51.70 35.40 12.11
C ASP A 679 -50.55 35.77 13.09
N GLU A 680 -49.56 36.45 12.47
CA GLU A 680 -48.33 37.10 12.98
C GLU A 680 -48.56 38.30 13.95
N PRO A 681 -47.48 38.93 14.50
CA PRO A 681 -46.92 40.13 13.84
C PRO A 681 -45.38 40.38 14.00
N PRO A 682 -44.80 41.40 13.34
CA PRO A 682 -43.35 41.59 13.13
C PRO A 682 -42.70 42.75 13.93
N GLY A 683 -41.35 42.87 13.89
CA GLY A 683 -40.62 44.04 14.39
C GLY A 683 -39.12 44.10 14.05
N GLU A 684 -38.73 45.09 13.23
CA GLU A 684 -37.36 45.62 13.01
C GLU A 684 -37.10 46.85 13.93
N PRO A 685 -36.02 47.68 13.80
CA PRO A 685 -34.56 47.44 13.77
C PRO A 685 -33.79 48.39 14.74
N VAL A 686 -32.49 48.19 15.02
CA VAL A 686 -31.62 49.26 15.57
C VAL A 686 -30.21 49.23 14.96
N LYS A 687 -29.75 50.41 14.54
CA LYS A 687 -28.42 50.74 13.96
C LYS A 687 -27.46 51.33 15.00
N ASP A 688 -26.17 51.33 14.62
CA ASP A 688 -25.02 52.22 14.94
C ASP A 688 -23.90 51.59 15.80
N LYS A 689 -22.62 51.95 15.70
CA LYS A 689 -21.70 52.44 14.65
C LYS A 689 -20.27 52.34 15.27
N TYR A 690 -19.23 52.40 14.41
CA TYR A 690 -17.77 52.58 14.67
C TYR A 690 -16.93 51.35 15.03
N ARG A 691 -15.61 51.27 14.76
CA ARG A 691 -14.70 51.56 13.62
C ARG A 691 -13.30 51.09 14.08
N LYS A 692 -12.60 50.36 13.20
CA LYS A 692 -11.14 50.10 13.12
C LYS A 692 -10.43 49.31 14.24
N GLY A 693 -9.86 48.17 13.84
CA GLY A 693 -8.43 47.89 13.96
C GLY A 693 -8.04 46.70 14.84
N GLU A 694 -7.63 45.59 14.22
CA GLU A 694 -6.37 44.86 14.44
C GLU A 694 -6.49 43.33 14.23
N LYS A 695 -5.64 42.86 13.29
CA LYS A 695 -4.84 41.62 13.26
C LYS A 695 -5.53 40.25 13.42
N ASP A 696 -5.54 39.54 12.29
CA ASP A 696 -5.33 38.11 12.07
C ASP A 696 -5.03 37.25 13.33
N THR A 697 -6.05 36.52 13.78
CA THR A 697 -5.90 35.32 14.63
C THR A 697 -7.00 34.30 14.33
N ASP A 698 -7.07 33.78 13.10
CA ASP A 698 -7.97 32.64 12.79
C ASP A 698 -7.22 31.36 12.36
N ALA A 699 -5.88 31.34 12.47
CA ALA A 699 -5.07 30.15 12.16
C ALA A 699 -4.79 29.23 13.37
N ALA A 700 -5.31 29.55 14.56
CA ALA A 700 -4.99 28.84 15.80
C ALA A 700 -6.05 27.82 16.24
N ALA A 701 -7.27 27.87 15.69
CA ALA A 701 -8.36 26.96 16.07
C ALA A 701 -8.38 25.63 15.28
N ASP A 702 -7.65 25.54 14.16
CA ASP A 702 -7.58 24.34 13.32
C ASP A 702 -6.70 23.21 13.89
N ALA A 703 -6.00 23.45 15.01
CA ALA A 703 -5.02 22.51 15.56
C ALA A 703 -5.63 21.47 16.53
N GLU A 704 -6.62 21.82 17.36
CA GLU A 704 -7.01 20.96 18.50
C GLU A 704 -7.81 19.70 18.12
N ALA A 705 -8.47 19.66 16.95
CA ALA A 705 -9.38 18.56 16.59
C ALA A 705 -8.72 17.41 15.79
N ASN A 706 -7.43 17.51 15.45
CA ASN A 706 -6.75 16.54 14.59
C ASN A 706 -5.27 16.34 14.96
N GLU A 707 -4.93 16.57 16.22
CA GLU A 707 -3.60 16.31 16.78
C GLU A 707 -3.46 14.84 17.18
N ALA A 708 -2.28 14.28 16.89
CA ALA A 708 -1.91 12.96 17.37
C ALA A 708 -1.84 12.96 18.90
N PRO A 709 -2.39 11.93 19.58
CA PRO A 709 -2.21 11.81 21.02
C PRO A 709 -0.73 11.71 21.38
N ALA A 710 -0.39 12.17 22.59
CA ALA A 710 0.98 12.21 23.10
C ALA A 710 1.67 10.82 23.18
N GLU A 711 0.90 9.73 23.01
CA GLU A 711 1.33 8.33 23.07
C GLU A 711 1.09 7.56 21.75
N THR A 712 1.24 8.20 20.59
CA THR A 712 1.14 7.52 19.27
C THR A 712 2.32 6.56 19.00
N TRP A 713 2.22 5.71 17.96
CA TRP A 713 3.09 4.56 17.59
C TRP A 713 4.62 4.70 17.80
N LEU A 714 5.19 5.92 17.82
CA LEU A 714 6.60 6.17 18.16
C LEU A 714 6.90 6.27 19.68
N GLY A 715 5.87 6.26 20.54
CA GLY A 715 5.94 6.13 22.00
C GLY A 715 6.49 4.78 22.49
N VAL A 716 6.81 3.87 21.57
CA VAL A 716 7.62 2.66 21.78
C VAL A 716 9.08 2.99 22.16
N LEU A 717 9.50 4.25 22.06
CA LEU A 717 10.72 4.75 22.71
C LEU A 717 10.35 5.23 24.12
N PRO A 718 10.79 4.54 25.20
CA PRO A 718 10.67 5.10 26.53
C PRO A 718 11.32 6.48 26.53
N ALA A 719 10.58 7.49 26.97
CA ALA A 719 11.16 8.77 27.33
C ALA A 719 12.36 8.48 28.24
N LEU A 720 13.57 8.90 27.82
CA LEU A 720 14.73 9.00 28.69
C LEU A 720 14.40 9.99 29.80
N ARG A 721 13.70 9.54 30.83
CA ARG A 721 13.31 10.37 31.97
C ARG A 721 14.06 10.04 33.26
N ASP A 722 14.85 8.97 33.28
CA ASP A 722 15.70 8.65 34.43
C ASP A 722 17.17 8.78 34.06
N GLY A 723 17.67 10.01 34.20
CA GLY A 723 19.09 10.22 34.45
C GLY A 723 19.49 9.61 35.80
N PRO A 724 20.76 9.25 35.99
CA PRO A 724 21.21 8.59 37.22
C PRO A 724 20.96 9.51 38.42
N GLN A 725 20.09 9.09 39.34
CA GLN A 725 20.01 9.69 40.65
C GLN A 725 21.34 9.43 41.37
N GLN A 726 22.15 10.47 41.49
CA GLN A 726 23.19 10.54 42.50
C GLN A 726 22.51 10.73 43.85
N GLY A 727 22.70 9.76 44.73
CA GLY A 727 22.42 9.76 46.16
C GLY A 727 23.28 8.71 46.81
#